data_AF-A0A4P7R0X4-F1
#
_entry.id   AF-A0A4P7R0X4-F1
#
_cell.length_a   1.000
_cell.length_b   1.000
_cell.length_c   1.000
_cell.angle_alpha   90.00
_cell.angle_beta   90.00
_cell.angle_gamma   90.00
#
_symmetry.space_group_name_H-M   'P 1'
#
loop_
_entity.id
_entity.type
_entity.pdbx_description
1 polymer ?
#
loop_
_entity_poly.entity_id
_entity_poly.type
_entity_poly.pdbx_seq_one_letter_code
_entity_poly.pdbx_strand_id
1 'polypeptide(L)'
;MTFETIYTDGDIDTNPTANPHINDLIESRYSRRQTLMGGMSATAAAVFGGMLLTGCDDDNDGNGSSPVTVTATAGGSSTAGRVATLTGAAIGQVDSVTWTQTAGPAVTLAGASTATATFVVPGAAAGTVLSFQFTAVSASGSVSANTSVTVGAASLGFTAVAKSLADVVAVPAGYAVTVLYRLGDPIGSGVGAYTNDGTDATFSKRAGDHHDGMSYFGMSATGTPDANGNTRGLLVLNHENITQAYLHPNGPTTTAGARPEAEALKEMECHGVSVIEVNRAAAWSYTTASSFNRRITPLTPMSFSGPVRGADSLKTRYSPDATTGRGTINNCANGTMPWHTYLTNEENWVGYFKREVGDAARRAATGPVGVKANTSLTRYGKGESNTGGNYGWSTVTPADTTSTIYSRWNITAQVSAPADGTGDFRNEIFQYGWVVEIDPFDAASTPRKRTALGRMNHEGCQIGRTIAGVKPAFYMGDDAQNEYIYKFVSATPWSAADATAANRLAIGDKYLDAGTLYVAKLAADGSGQWLPLVFGQGPLTSANAAYPFSSQVDVLINTRLAADALGATRMDRPEWTAVNPATGEMYCTLTNNSSRTVATADAPNPRAYVDPKTTGGQTTGNANGHIIRLRETGDTSEATTFAWDIYAFGAGSDLDATNINLSGLDATNDFSSPDGLWFGLPSNASGTIAPVMWIETDDGAFTDVTNCMLLASVPGIVNDGGTRTLTNTIGAATGSVTTRVGKAPGAALRRFLVGPKECEITGIHTTPDGRSLFVNIQHPGENGGPTNITSSWPANQAGTVTTPSRPRSATIVITKNDGGVVGL
;
A
#
# COMPACT_ATOMS: atom_id res chain seq x y z
N MET A 1 12.84 17.30 -35.34
CA MET A 1 13.17 16.24 -34.37
C MET A 1 12.30 16.50 -33.16
N THR A 2 11.23 15.73 -33.00
CA THR A 2 10.53 15.62 -31.73
C THR A 2 11.41 14.77 -30.83
N PHE A 3 11.97 15.37 -29.77
CA PHE A 3 12.50 14.58 -28.67
C PHE A 3 11.30 14.06 -27.91
N GLU A 4 10.88 12.82 -28.17
CA GLU A 4 10.12 12.08 -27.17
C GLU A 4 11.02 11.93 -25.95
N THR A 5 10.74 12.71 -24.92
CA THR A 5 11.19 12.39 -23.57
C THR A 5 10.49 11.11 -23.18
N ILE A 6 11.15 9.97 -23.45
CA ILE A 6 10.74 8.66 -22.96
C ILE A 6 10.67 8.78 -21.44
N TYR A 7 9.44 8.79 -20.93
CA TYR A 7 9.16 8.58 -19.52
C TYR A 7 9.60 7.16 -19.17
N THR A 8 10.26 7.03 -18.02
CA THR A 8 10.47 5.75 -17.36
C THR A 8 9.73 5.82 -16.04
N ASP A 9 8.89 4.82 -15.78
CA ASP A 9 8.43 4.43 -14.45
C ASP A 9 9.57 4.54 -13.42
N GLY A 10 10.74 4.04 -13.78
CA GLY A 10 11.96 4.00 -13.00
C GLY A 10 12.43 2.57 -12.77
N ASP A 11 11.59 1.57 -13.08
CA ASP A 11 11.85 0.15 -12.89
C ASP A 11 13.20 -0.19 -13.51
N ILE A 12 14.14 -0.62 -12.66
CA ILE A 12 15.54 -0.74 -13.03
C ILE A 12 15.72 -2.07 -13.74
N ASP A 13 15.33 -2.08 -15.01
CA ASP A 13 15.45 -3.20 -15.93
C ASP A 13 16.94 -3.46 -16.20
N THR A 14 17.58 -4.22 -15.30
CA THR A 14 19.03 -4.52 -15.34
C THR A 14 19.43 -5.48 -16.47
N ASN A 15 18.52 -5.76 -17.41
CA ASN A 15 18.70 -6.66 -18.54
C ASN A 15 19.52 -6.00 -19.67
N PRO A 16 20.77 -6.42 -19.94
CA PRO A 16 21.66 -5.72 -20.88
C PRO A 16 21.54 -6.25 -22.32
N THR A 17 20.39 -6.80 -22.73
CA THR A 17 20.25 -7.50 -24.03
C THR A 17 19.73 -6.59 -25.16
N ALA A 18 20.35 -6.70 -26.34
CA ALA A 18 20.11 -5.84 -27.50
C ALA A 18 18.94 -6.31 -28.40
N ASN A 19 17.81 -6.69 -27.81
CA ASN A 19 16.65 -7.18 -28.56
C ASN A 19 15.84 -6.02 -29.19
N PRO A 20 15.21 -6.22 -30.36
CA PRO A 20 14.33 -5.20 -30.97
C PRO A 20 13.12 -4.86 -30.10
N HIS A 21 12.65 -3.61 -30.17
CA HIS A 21 11.50 -3.17 -29.38
C HIS A 21 10.21 -3.80 -29.91
N ILE A 22 9.30 -4.17 -29.00
CA ILE A 22 8.06 -4.87 -29.38
C ILE A 22 7.15 -4.03 -30.31
N ASN A 23 7.26 -2.69 -30.25
CA ASN A 23 6.56 -1.76 -31.13
C ASN A 23 6.91 -1.96 -32.62
N ASP A 24 8.15 -2.34 -32.94
CA ASP A 24 8.59 -2.59 -34.32
C ASP A 24 7.94 -3.84 -34.95
N LEU A 25 7.38 -4.73 -34.13
CA LEU A 25 6.71 -5.96 -34.57
C LEU A 25 5.20 -5.75 -34.83
N ILE A 26 4.62 -4.71 -34.24
CA ILE A 26 3.16 -4.48 -34.18
C ILE A 26 2.60 -3.88 -35.50
N GLU A 27 3.39 -3.14 -36.28
CA GLU A 27 2.92 -2.51 -37.53
C GLU A 27 2.56 -3.50 -38.67
N SER A 28 2.86 -4.80 -38.52
CA SER A 28 2.97 -5.66 -39.71
C SER A 28 1.66 -6.22 -40.30
N ARG A 29 0.56 -6.47 -39.54
CA ARG A 29 -0.66 -7.16 -40.09
C ARG A 29 -2.00 -6.83 -39.40
N TYR A 30 -2.98 -6.30 -40.15
CA TYR A 30 -4.41 -6.22 -39.78
C TYR A 30 -5.36 -6.28 -41.00
N SER A 31 -6.55 -6.93 -40.85
CA SER A 31 -7.77 -6.95 -41.74
C SER A 31 -8.33 -8.38 -41.91
N ARG A 32 -9.64 -8.74 -41.80
CA ARG A 32 -10.94 -8.05 -41.59
C ARG A 32 -12.09 -9.08 -41.32
N ARG A 33 -13.11 -8.73 -40.47
CA ARG A 33 -14.60 -8.99 -40.57
C ARG A 33 -15.14 -10.46 -40.58
N GLN A 34 -16.39 -10.83 -40.20
CA GLN A 34 -17.59 -10.18 -39.58
C GLN A 34 -18.66 -11.22 -39.08
N THR A 35 -19.33 -11.00 -37.92
CA THR A 35 -20.80 -11.18 -37.54
C THR A 35 -21.70 -12.38 -38.02
N LEU A 36 -22.87 -12.81 -37.46
CA LEU A 36 -23.95 -12.31 -36.52
C LEU A 36 -24.80 -13.48 -35.86
N MET A 37 -25.37 -13.23 -34.65
CA MET A 37 -26.77 -13.46 -34.13
C MET A 37 -27.47 -14.82 -33.81
N GLY A 38 -28.31 -14.77 -32.75
CA GLY A 38 -29.49 -15.63 -32.42
C GLY A 38 -29.40 -16.32 -31.03
N GLY A 39 -30.39 -16.40 -30.13
CA GLY A 39 -31.81 -15.95 -30.08
C GLY A 39 -32.42 -16.13 -28.65
N MET A 40 -33.69 -15.76 -28.43
CA MET A 40 -34.34 -15.57 -27.09
C MET A 40 -35.01 -16.82 -26.46
N SER A 41 -35.15 -16.88 -25.12
CA SER A 41 -36.46 -16.90 -24.38
C SER A 41 -36.60 -17.82 -23.14
N ALA A 42 -37.43 -17.32 -22.20
CA ALA A 42 -38.38 -18.03 -21.31
C ALA A 42 -38.01 -18.40 -19.85
N THR A 43 -38.99 -18.12 -18.99
CA THR A 43 -39.03 -18.17 -17.51
C THR A 43 -39.69 -19.44 -16.94
N ALA A 44 -39.37 -19.80 -15.69
CA ALA A 44 -40.28 -20.52 -14.79
C ALA A 44 -39.95 -20.23 -13.30
N ALA A 45 -40.96 -20.28 -12.42
CA ALA A 45 -40.82 -20.05 -10.97
C ALA A 45 -41.57 -21.12 -10.16
N ALA A 46 -41.12 -21.42 -8.93
CA ALA A 46 -41.87 -22.24 -7.98
C ALA A 46 -41.53 -21.95 -6.49
N VAL A 47 -42.57 -21.54 -5.74
CA VAL A 47 -43.11 -22.07 -4.45
C VAL A 47 -42.15 -22.92 -3.56
N PHE A 48 -42.01 -22.74 -2.23
CA PHE A 48 -43.06 -22.83 -1.17
C PHE A 48 -42.59 -22.30 0.21
N GLY A 49 -43.53 -21.96 1.09
CA GLY A 49 -43.31 -21.77 2.54
C GLY A 49 -44.49 -21.04 3.22
N GLY A 50 -45.07 -21.58 4.30
CA GLY A 50 -46.27 -21.01 4.94
C GLY A 50 -46.38 -21.31 6.44
N MET A 51 -47.60 -21.18 6.99
CA MET A 51 -47.99 -21.15 8.42
C MET A 51 -47.81 -19.76 9.09
N LEU A 52 -48.65 -19.31 10.05
CA LEU A 52 -50.00 -19.71 10.51
C LEU A 52 -50.60 -18.47 11.23
N LEU A 53 -51.94 -18.35 11.33
CA LEU A 53 -52.61 -17.22 12.00
C LEU A 53 -53.67 -17.73 12.99
N THR A 54 -53.68 -17.21 14.22
CA THR A 54 -54.73 -17.43 15.23
C THR A 54 -54.85 -16.22 16.18
N GLY A 55 -56.04 -15.60 16.26
CA GLY A 55 -56.50 -14.85 17.44
C GLY A 55 -57.34 -15.77 18.35
N CYS A 56 -57.97 -15.33 19.44
CA CYS A 56 -58.13 -13.97 20.02
C CYS A 56 -57.92 -14.07 21.57
N ASP A 57 -58.52 -13.34 22.53
CA ASP A 57 -59.56 -12.28 22.61
C ASP A 57 -59.36 -11.50 23.95
N ASP A 58 -60.07 -10.39 24.17
CA ASP A 58 -59.98 -9.53 25.38
C ASP A 58 -60.97 -9.88 26.51
N ASP A 59 -60.59 -9.63 27.77
CA ASP A 59 -61.53 -9.37 28.88
C ASP A 59 -60.86 -8.52 29.98
N ASN A 60 -61.60 -7.59 30.59
CA ASN A 60 -61.07 -6.58 31.52
C ASN A 60 -61.87 -6.52 32.82
N ASP A 61 -61.23 -6.77 33.97
CA ASP A 61 -61.59 -6.21 35.27
C ASP A 61 -60.53 -6.48 36.36
N GLY A 62 -60.34 -5.53 37.29
CA GLY A 62 -59.68 -5.78 38.58
C GLY A 62 -58.30 -5.15 38.78
N ASN A 63 -58.23 -4.16 39.69
CA ASN A 63 -57.02 -3.45 40.11
C ASN A 63 -55.95 -4.40 40.73
N GLY A 64 -54.98 -4.81 39.92
CA GLY A 64 -53.76 -5.47 40.34
C GLY A 64 -52.76 -5.44 39.19
N SER A 65 -51.54 -4.96 39.42
CA SER A 65 -50.51 -4.90 38.38
C SER A 65 -50.22 -6.29 37.83
N SER A 66 -50.59 -6.54 36.57
CA SER A 66 -50.29 -7.80 35.89
C SER A 66 -48.79 -8.10 36.01
N PRO A 67 -48.38 -9.31 36.46
CA PRO A 67 -46.99 -9.59 36.76
C PRO A 67 -46.13 -9.42 35.51
N VAL A 68 -45.15 -8.51 35.57
CA VAL A 68 -44.27 -8.19 34.45
C VAL A 68 -43.52 -9.45 34.04
N THR A 69 -43.78 -9.92 32.83
CA THR A 69 -43.11 -11.11 32.28
C THR A 69 -42.09 -10.65 31.25
N VAL A 70 -40.86 -11.16 31.35
CA VAL A 70 -39.73 -10.74 30.53
C VAL A 70 -39.14 -11.93 29.77
N THR A 71 -38.87 -11.74 28.49
CA THR A 71 -38.12 -12.71 27.66
C THR A 71 -36.91 -12.04 27.02
N ALA A 72 -35.87 -12.83 26.76
CA ALA A 72 -34.63 -12.39 26.14
C ALA A 72 -34.19 -13.43 25.11
N THR A 73 -33.93 -12.97 23.89
CA THR A 73 -33.50 -13.81 22.77
C THR A 73 -32.33 -13.16 22.03
N ALA A 74 -31.52 -13.98 21.38
CA ALA A 74 -30.39 -13.56 20.56
C ALA A 74 -30.29 -14.46 19.34
N GLY A 75 -29.58 -14.03 18.29
CA GLY A 75 -29.38 -14.79 17.06
C GLY A 75 -28.57 -16.10 17.17
N GLY A 76 -28.19 -16.53 18.39
CA GLY A 76 -27.41 -17.74 18.63
C GLY A 76 -25.92 -17.54 18.38
N SER A 77 -25.40 -18.12 17.30
CA SER A 77 -23.97 -18.04 16.95
C SER A 77 -23.73 -16.95 15.91
N SER A 78 -22.65 -16.18 16.06
CA SER A 78 -22.24 -15.15 15.09
C SER A 78 -20.72 -15.00 15.03
N THR A 79 -20.19 -14.63 13.86
CA THR A 79 -18.74 -14.51 13.64
C THR A 79 -18.22 -13.12 14.01
N ALA A 80 -16.95 -13.03 14.40
CA ALA A 80 -16.27 -11.78 14.70
C ALA A 80 -16.48 -10.72 13.58
N GLY A 81 -16.60 -9.45 13.95
CA GLY A 81 -16.81 -8.32 13.04
C GLY A 81 -18.26 -8.07 12.61
N ARG A 82 -19.16 -9.05 12.75
CA ARG A 82 -20.59 -8.90 12.41
C ARG A 82 -21.38 -8.20 13.49
N VAL A 83 -22.50 -7.59 13.09
CA VAL A 83 -23.50 -7.08 14.04
C VAL A 83 -24.36 -8.23 14.56
N ALA A 84 -24.44 -8.37 15.88
CA ALA A 84 -25.37 -9.26 16.56
C ALA A 84 -26.52 -8.45 17.16
N THR A 85 -27.71 -9.05 17.18
CA THR A 85 -28.94 -8.44 17.72
C THR A 85 -29.44 -9.24 18.92
N LEU A 86 -29.79 -8.50 19.96
CA LEU A 86 -30.46 -8.96 21.18
C LEU A 86 -31.88 -8.41 21.18
N THR A 87 -32.89 -9.27 21.37
CA THR A 87 -34.30 -8.91 21.34
C THR A 87 -34.96 -9.31 22.65
N GLY A 88 -35.40 -8.31 23.40
CA GLY A 88 -36.08 -8.43 24.67
C GLY A 88 -37.54 -8.03 24.53
N ALA A 89 -38.43 -8.73 25.23
CA ALA A 89 -39.83 -8.35 25.33
C ALA A 89 -40.24 -8.31 26.81
N ALA A 90 -41.03 -7.30 27.18
CA ALA A 90 -41.65 -7.18 28.48
C ALA A 90 -43.15 -7.02 28.30
N ILE A 91 -43.93 -7.85 28.99
CA ILE A 91 -45.40 -7.85 28.95
C ILE A 91 -45.90 -7.35 30.31
N GLY A 92 -46.70 -6.27 30.29
CA GLY A 92 -47.15 -5.54 31.48
C GLY A 92 -46.75 -4.07 31.44
N GLN A 93 -47.18 -3.29 32.44
CA GLN A 93 -46.76 -1.89 32.57
C GLN A 93 -45.32 -1.83 33.11
N VAL A 94 -44.40 -1.28 32.30
CA VAL A 94 -42.98 -1.15 32.63
C VAL A 94 -42.52 0.30 32.44
N ASP A 95 -41.74 0.79 33.39
CA ASP A 95 -41.25 2.17 33.44
C ASP A 95 -39.94 2.33 32.64
N SER A 96 -39.13 1.27 32.56
CA SER A 96 -37.90 1.24 31.77
C SER A 96 -37.45 -0.19 31.49
N VAL A 97 -36.59 -0.35 30.47
CA VAL A 97 -35.88 -1.60 30.17
C VAL A 97 -34.39 -1.35 30.00
N THR A 98 -33.55 -2.36 30.25
CA THR A 98 -32.09 -2.25 30.10
C THR A 98 -31.46 -3.60 29.79
N TRP A 99 -30.51 -3.60 28.86
CA TRP A 99 -29.59 -4.68 28.55
C TRP A 99 -28.25 -4.48 29.26
N THR A 100 -27.79 -5.52 29.96
CA THR A 100 -26.48 -5.56 30.63
C THR A 100 -25.71 -6.79 30.16
N GLN A 101 -24.45 -6.63 29.77
CA GLN A 101 -23.56 -7.78 29.55
C GLN A 101 -23.13 -8.36 30.91
N THR A 102 -23.25 -9.68 31.07
CA THR A 102 -22.96 -10.39 32.32
C THR A 102 -21.74 -11.30 32.25
N ALA A 103 -21.29 -11.71 31.05
CA ALA A 103 -20.05 -12.48 30.86
C ALA A 103 -19.46 -12.33 29.45
N GLY A 104 -18.18 -12.76 29.32
CA GLY A 104 -17.41 -12.76 28.08
C GLY A 104 -16.67 -11.43 27.82
N PRO A 105 -15.90 -11.33 26.72
CA PRO A 105 -15.23 -10.09 26.30
C PRO A 105 -16.20 -8.91 26.19
N ALA A 106 -15.83 -7.75 26.74
CA ALA A 106 -16.70 -6.58 26.80
C ALA A 106 -17.08 -6.06 25.40
N VAL A 107 -18.37 -5.75 25.20
CA VAL A 107 -18.90 -5.14 23.96
C VAL A 107 -19.65 -3.85 24.24
N THR A 108 -19.64 -2.92 23.28
CA THR A 108 -20.48 -1.71 23.35
C THR A 108 -21.86 -2.02 22.78
N LEU A 109 -22.90 -1.91 23.62
CA LEU A 109 -24.30 -2.10 23.24
C LEU A 109 -24.91 -0.79 22.72
N ALA A 110 -25.31 -0.75 21.45
CA ALA A 110 -26.23 0.25 20.92
C ALA A 110 -27.68 -0.14 21.27
N GLY A 111 -28.51 0.81 21.66
CA GLY A 111 -29.89 0.52 22.09
C GLY A 111 -29.99 -0.24 23.42
N ALA A 112 -29.01 -0.09 24.32
CA ALA A 112 -29.00 -0.82 25.60
C ALA A 112 -30.27 -0.56 26.45
N SER A 113 -30.89 0.61 26.36
CA SER A 113 -32.14 0.96 27.07
C SER A 113 -33.43 0.74 26.25
N THR A 114 -33.35 -0.01 25.14
CA THR A 114 -34.50 -0.34 24.29
C THR A 114 -34.74 -1.86 24.24
N ALA A 115 -35.93 -2.26 23.76
CA ALA A 115 -36.29 -3.68 23.60
C ALA A 115 -35.27 -4.44 22.74
N THR A 116 -34.80 -3.80 21.67
CA THR A 116 -33.71 -4.32 20.82
C THR A 116 -32.40 -3.62 21.17
N ALA A 117 -31.33 -4.39 21.35
CA ALA A 117 -29.95 -3.89 21.44
C ALA A 117 -29.07 -4.59 20.40
N THR A 118 -28.01 -3.91 19.93
CA THR A 118 -27.05 -4.47 18.97
C THR A 118 -25.61 -4.21 19.39
N PHE A 119 -24.69 -5.06 18.95
CA PHE A 119 -23.25 -4.88 19.13
C PHE A 119 -22.48 -5.53 17.98
N VAL A 120 -21.22 -5.13 17.79
CA VAL A 120 -20.30 -5.84 16.89
C VAL A 120 -19.62 -6.96 17.68
N VAL A 121 -19.68 -8.19 17.15
CA VAL A 121 -19.05 -9.36 17.75
C VAL A 121 -17.53 -9.15 17.77
N PRO A 122 -16.88 -9.23 18.95
CA PRO A 122 -15.45 -9.01 19.07
C PRO A 122 -14.66 -10.16 18.43
N GLY A 123 -13.41 -9.90 18.03
CA GLY A 123 -12.49 -10.96 17.68
C GLY A 123 -12.05 -11.72 18.92
N ALA A 124 -12.54 -12.95 19.05
CA ALA A 124 -12.25 -13.86 20.14
C ALA A 124 -12.12 -15.29 19.62
N ALA A 125 -11.63 -16.21 20.45
CA ALA A 125 -11.55 -17.62 20.08
C ALA A 125 -12.95 -18.19 19.80
N ALA A 126 -13.06 -19.05 18.78
CA ALA A 126 -14.31 -19.72 18.45
C ALA A 126 -14.82 -20.54 19.65
N GLY A 127 -16.13 -20.45 19.93
CA GLY A 127 -16.77 -21.02 21.12
C GLY A 127 -16.81 -20.07 22.33
N THR A 128 -16.19 -18.89 22.28
CA THR A 128 -16.34 -17.87 23.35
C THR A 128 -17.80 -17.47 23.49
N VAL A 129 -18.33 -17.48 24.72
CA VAL A 129 -19.72 -17.10 25.01
C VAL A 129 -19.78 -15.67 25.58
N LEU A 130 -20.63 -14.86 24.98
CA LEU A 130 -21.04 -13.54 25.46
C LEU A 130 -22.42 -13.68 26.11
N SER A 131 -22.54 -13.39 27.40
CA SER A 131 -23.82 -13.51 28.12
C SER A 131 -24.42 -12.14 28.40
N PHE A 132 -25.74 -12.02 28.24
CA PHE A 132 -26.49 -10.79 28.40
C PHE A 132 -27.74 -11.01 29.24
N GLN A 133 -28.17 -9.96 29.94
CA GLN A 133 -29.40 -9.92 30.71
C GLN A 133 -30.25 -8.74 30.22
N PHE A 134 -31.51 -9.01 29.89
CA PHE A 134 -32.54 -8.01 29.67
C PHE A 134 -33.35 -7.85 30.95
N THR A 135 -33.48 -6.64 31.44
CA THR A 135 -34.16 -6.30 32.69
C THR A 135 -35.26 -5.28 32.41
N ALA A 136 -36.47 -5.55 32.90
CA ALA A 136 -37.57 -4.59 32.90
C ALA A 136 -37.87 -4.14 34.33
N VAL A 137 -38.03 -2.83 34.52
CA VAL A 137 -38.34 -2.22 35.81
C VAL A 137 -39.78 -1.70 35.77
N SER A 138 -40.51 -1.92 36.85
CA SER A 138 -41.87 -1.42 37.08
C SER A 138 -42.05 -0.97 38.53
N ALA A 139 -43.16 -0.30 38.82
CA ALA A 139 -43.58 0.00 40.19
C ALA A 139 -43.66 -1.21 41.14
N SER A 140 -43.79 -2.44 40.62
CA SER A 140 -43.81 -3.68 41.42
C SER A 140 -42.42 -4.30 41.67
N GLY A 141 -41.38 -3.80 41.00
CA GLY A 141 -40.01 -4.31 41.09
C GLY A 141 -39.36 -4.53 39.72
N SER A 142 -38.25 -5.28 39.73
CA SER A 142 -37.42 -5.57 38.57
C SER A 142 -37.48 -7.05 38.21
N VAL A 143 -37.69 -7.37 36.93
CA VAL A 143 -37.73 -8.74 36.40
C VAL A 143 -36.73 -8.86 35.25
N SER A 144 -36.00 -9.97 35.17
CA SER A 144 -34.90 -10.16 34.21
C SER A 144 -34.95 -11.51 33.50
N ALA A 145 -34.50 -11.53 32.24
CA ALA A 145 -34.26 -12.74 31.46
C ALA A 145 -32.84 -12.72 30.85
N ASN A 146 -32.21 -13.89 30.76
CA ASN A 146 -30.84 -14.03 30.24
C ASN A 146 -30.84 -14.60 28.82
N THR A 147 -29.84 -14.21 28.02
CA THR A 147 -29.56 -14.80 26.71
C THR A 147 -28.05 -14.77 26.44
N SER A 148 -27.59 -15.40 25.34
CA SER A 148 -26.18 -15.42 24.99
C SER A 148 -25.92 -15.46 23.48
N VAL A 149 -24.74 -15.00 23.09
CA VAL A 149 -24.19 -15.12 21.73
C VAL A 149 -22.88 -15.88 21.80
N THR A 150 -22.72 -16.91 20.96
CA THR A 150 -21.47 -17.66 20.84
C THR A 150 -20.67 -17.15 19.65
N VAL A 151 -19.38 -16.87 19.85
CA VAL A 151 -18.46 -16.44 18.79
C VAL A 151 -18.11 -17.62 17.88
N GLY A 152 -18.45 -17.52 16.60
CA GLY A 152 -18.03 -18.47 15.56
C GLY A 152 -16.58 -18.25 15.11
N ALA A 153 -16.05 -19.17 14.30
CA ALA A 153 -14.76 -18.99 13.66
C ALA A 153 -14.74 -17.75 12.74
N ALA A 154 -13.61 -17.04 12.67
CA ALA A 154 -13.45 -15.93 11.74
C ALA A 154 -13.61 -16.43 10.29
N SER A 155 -14.31 -15.66 9.47
CA SER A 155 -14.54 -15.98 8.05
C SER A 155 -14.86 -14.72 7.26
N LEU A 156 -14.51 -14.71 5.97
CA LEU A 156 -14.81 -13.59 5.08
C LEU A 156 -16.33 -13.50 4.84
N GLY A 157 -16.90 -12.34 5.19
CA GLY A 157 -18.34 -12.14 5.32
C GLY A 157 -19.11 -11.79 4.05
N PHE A 158 -18.48 -11.88 2.89
CA PHE A 158 -18.99 -11.40 1.62
C PHE A 158 -18.84 -12.42 0.49
N THR A 159 -19.71 -12.30 -0.53
CA THR A 159 -19.57 -13.01 -1.81
C THR A 159 -18.50 -12.30 -2.64
N ALA A 160 -17.58 -13.05 -3.25
CA ALA A 160 -16.53 -12.48 -4.08
C ALA A 160 -17.10 -11.65 -5.24
N VAL A 161 -16.45 -10.52 -5.54
CA VAL A 161 -16.75 -9.71 -6.73
C VAL A 161 -16.21 -10.43 -7.98
N ALA A 162 -17.00 -10.43 -9.04
CA ALA A 162 -16.61 -11.02 -10.33
C ALA A 162 -15.58 -10.13 -11.05
N LYS A 163 -14.70 -10.76 -11.83
CA LYS A 163 -13.80 -10.09 -12.78
C LYS A 163 -14.58 -9.13 -13.69
N SER A 164 -14.04 -7.94 -13.95
CA SER A 164 -14.74 -6.86 -14.65
C SER A 164 -13.77 -5.90 -15.34
N LEU A 165 -14.14 -5.41 -16.52
CA LEU A 165 -13.45 -4.35 -17.27
C LEU A 165 -14.27 -3.02 -17.28
N ALA A 166 -15.24 -2.90 -16.38
CA ALA A 166 -16.10 -1.72 -16.29
C ALA A 166 -15.32 -0.52 -15.72
N ASP A 167 -15.59 0.69 -16.22
CA ASP A 167 -14.93 1.92 -15.77
C ASP A 167 -15.53 2.49 -14.46
N VAL A 168 -15.70 1.63 -13.45
CA VAL A 168 -16.23 1.97 -12.12
C VAL A 168 -15.65 1.04 -11.06
N VAL A 169 -15.53 1.52 -9.82
CA VAL A 169 -15.25 0.66 -8.66
C VAL A 169 -16.48 -0.20 -8.37
N ALA A 170 -16.27 -1.51 -8.29
CA ALA A 170 -17.25 -2.51 -7.84
C ALA A 170 -16.85 -3.11 -6.49
N VAL A 171 -17.82 -3.26 -5.58
CA VAL A 171 -17.67 -3.86 -4.23
C VAL A 171 -18.77 -4.91 -3.99
N PRO A 172 -18.73 -5.73 -2.93
CA PRO A 172 -19.73 -6.78 -2.73
C PRO A 172 -21.09 -6.18 -2.36
N ALA A 173 -22.16 -6.92 -2.63
CA ALA A 173 -23.49 -6.54 -2.17
C ALA A 173 -23.52 -6.39 -0.64
N GLY A 174 -24.19 -5.34 -0.15
CA GLY A 174 -24.20 -4.99 1.28
C GLY A 174 -23.10 -4.00 1.71
N TYR A 175 -22.28 -3.51 0.77
CA TYR A 175 -21.32 -2.42 0.97
C TYR A 175 -21.71 -1.17 0.17
N ALA A 176 -21.19 -0.02 0.60
CA ALA A 176 -21.32 1.27 -0.08
C ALA A 176 -19.93 1.90 -0.29
N VAL A 177 -19.76 2.61 -1.42
CA VAL A 177 -18.53 3.33 -1.79
C VAL A 177 -18.80 4.83 -1.79
N THR A 178 -17.91 5.62 -1.19
CA THR A 178 -17.91 7.09 -1.26
C THR A 178 -16.57 7.57 -1.79
N VAL A 179 -16.55 8.35 -2.87
CA VAL A 179 -15.32 9.02 -3.35
C VAL A 179 -15.06 10.23 -2.46
N LEU A 180 -13.93 10.24 -1.75
CA LEU A 180 -13.62 11.21 -0.68
C LEU A 180 -12.72 12.35 -1.15
N TYR A 181 -11.59 12.02 -1.77
CA TYR A 181 -10.50 12.95 -2.07
C TYR A 181 -9.86 12.59 -3.40
N ARG A 182 -9.62 13.56 -4.29
CA ARG A 182 -9.26 13.31 -5.69
C ARG A 182 -8.19 14.30 -6.18
N LEU A 183 -7.35 13.91 -7.14
CA LEU A 183 -6.41 14.78 -7.85
C LEU A 183 -6.96 16.21 -8.06
N GLY A 184 -6.23 17.23 -7.62
CA GLY A 184 -6.61 18.63 -7.78
C GLY A 184 -7.62 19.20 -6.78
N ASP A 185 -8.25 18.37 -5.92
CA ASP A 185 -9.18 18.85 -4.88
C ASP A 185 -8.47 19.86 -3.94
N PRO A 186 -9.10 21.01 -3.60
CA PRO A 186 -8.43 22.09 -2.87
C PRO A 186 -8.32 21.81 -1.37
N ILE A 187 -7.11 21.95 -0.81
CA ILE A 187 -6.84 21.72 0.63
C ILE A 187 -6.34 22.98 1.36
N GLY A 188 -6.35 24.13 0.71
CA GLY A 188 -5.96 25.41 1.30
C GLY A 188 -6.97 26.53 1.07
N SER A 189 -7.02 27.48 2.00
CA SER A 189 -7.84 28.68 1.86
C SER A 189 -7.47 29.50 0.62
N GLY A 190 -8.50 30.04 -0.05
CA GLY A 190 -8.37 30.84 -1.27
C GLY A 190 -8.16 30.03 -2.56
N VAL A 191 -8.10 28.70 -2.49
CA VAL A 191 -7.99 27.84 -3.69
C VAL A 191 -9.40 27.46 -4.18
N GLY A 192 -9.68 27.74 -5.44
CA GLY A 192 -10.96 27.40 -6.07
C GLY A 192 -11.16 25.90 -6.28
N ALA A 193 -12.40 25.51 -6.59
CA ALA A 193 -12.71 24.16 -7.05
C ALA A 193 -11.81 23.76 -8.23
N TYR A 194 -11.55 22.46 -8.37
CA TYR A 194 -10.77 21.94 -9.49
C TYR A 194 -11.58 21.99 -10.78
N THR A 195 -11.06 22.68 -11.80
CA THR A 195 -11.74 22.84 -13.10
C THR A 195 -11.62 21.58 -13.95
N ASN A 196 -10.53 20.82 -13.78
CA ASN A 196 -10.25 19.56 -14.47
C ASN A 196 -10.15 19.68 -16.01
N ASP A 197 -9.73 20.86 -16.48
CA ASP A 197 -9.49 21.16 -17.91
C ASP A 197 -7.99 21.30 -18.22
N GLY A 198 -7.12 21.13 -17.22
CA GLY A 198 -5.67 21.30 -17.30
C GLY A 198 -5.17 22.72 -16.99
N THR A 199 -6.04 23.72 -16.84
CA THR A 199 -5.65 25.11 -16.54
C THR A 199 -5.38 25.38 -15.06
N ASP A 200 -5.85 24.50 -14.16
CA ASP A 200 -5.67 24.64 -12.71
C ASP A 200 -4.19 24.75 -12.29
N ALA A 201 -3.90 25.62 -11.32
CA ALA A 201 -2.57 25.82 -10.76
C ALA A 201 -2.59 25.71 -9.21
N THR A 202 -1.45 26.01 -8.57
CA THR A 202 -1.25 25.99 -7.10
C THR A 202 -1.45 24.58 -6.51
N PHE A 203 -0.72 23.59 -7.05
CA PHE A 203 -0.81 22.22 -6.57
C PHE A 203 -0.18 22.04 -5.19
N SER A 204 0.68 22.96 -4.74
CA SER A 204 1.10 23.11 -3.33
C SER A 204 -0.06 23.32 -2.34
N LYS A 205 -1.29 23.53 -2.80
CA LYS A 205 -2.52 23.57 -1.99
C LYS A 205 -3.69 22.76 -2.57
N ARG A 206 -3.40 21.79 -3.42
CA ARG A 206 -4.37 20.81 -3.96
C ARG A 206 -3.88 19.39 -3.72
N ALA A 207 -4.76 18.41 -3.82
CA ALA A 207 -4.35 17.01 -3.97
C ALA A 207 -3.37 16.85 -5.13
N GLY A 208 -2.34 16.04 -4.92
CA GLY A 208 -1.44 15.60 -5.98
C GLY A 208 -2.11 14.59 -6.92
N ASP A 209 -1.35 14.01 -7.84
CA ASP A 209 -1.82 12.87 -8.64
C ASP A 209 -1.42 11.54 -7.99
N HIS A 210 -1.78 10.43 -8.61
CA HIS A 210 -1.37 9.05 -8.30
C HIS A 210 -1.34 8.81 -6.78
N HIS A 211 -2.54 8.66 -6.24
CA HIS A 211 -2.77 8.48 -4.81
C HIS A 211 -2.32 7.08 -4.38
N ASP A 212 -1.21 7.00 -3.65
CA ASP A 212 -0.55 5.72 -3.31
C ASP A 212 -0.68 5.42 -1.79
N GLY A 213 0.34 4.84 -1.14
CA GLY A 213 0.37 4.43 0.26
C GLY A 213 -0.28 5.45 1.21
N MET A 214 -1.01 4.97 2.21
CA MET A 214 -1.74 5.85 3.12
C MET A 214 -1.96 5.31 4.54
N SER A 215 -2.23 6.24 5.46
CA SER A 215 -2.55 5.95 6.85
C SER A 215 -3.66 6.88 7.37
N TYR A 216 -4.59 6.31 8.14
CA TYR A 216 -5.57 7.08 8.91
C TYR A 216 -5.11 7.21 10.38
N PHE A 217 -4.97 8.45 10.84
CA PHE A 217 -4.66 8.76 12.24
C PHE A 217 -5.91 9.36 12.91
N GLY A 218 -6.52 8.61 13.83
CA GLY A 218 -7.66 9.10 14.60
C GLY A 218 -7.30 10.36 15.41
N MET A 219 -8.25 11.29 15.53
CA MET A 219 -8.03 12.60 16.15
C MET A 219 -9.16 12.99 17.08
N SER A 220 -8.80 13.47 18.27
CA SER A 220 -9.71 13.94 19.31
C SER A 220 -10.46 15.22 18.91
N ALA A 221 -11.47 15.58 19.69
CA ALA A 221 -12.15 16.88 19.55
C ALA A 221 -11.18 18.08 19.67
N THR A 222 -10.10 17.95 20.46
CA THR A 222 -9.10 19.02 20.68
C THR A 222 -7.95 19.01 19.67
N GLY A 223 -7.99 18.15 18.64
CA GLY A 223 -6.95 18.12 17.59
C GLY A 223 -5.67 17.37 17.99
N THR A 224 -5.75 16.46 18.96
CA THR A 224 -4.64 15.58 19.35
C THR A 224 -4.84 14.17 18.79
N PRO A 225 -3.80 13.33 18.64
CA PRO A 225 -3.98 11.93 18.29
C PRO A 225 -4.94 11.22 19.25
N ASP A 226 -5.76 10.33 18.70
CA ASP A 226 -6.65 9.43 19.41
C ASP A 226 -6.66 8.07 18.70
N ALA A 227 -6.04 7.06 19.33
CA ALA A 227 -5.98 5.70 18.79
C ALA A 227 -7.35 5.02 18.65
N ASN A 228 -8.41 5.59 19.23
CA ASN A 228 -9.79 5.11 19.12
C ASN A 228 -10.70 6.08 18.31
N GLY A 229 -10.13 7.11 17.69
CA GLY A 229 -10.89 8.12 16.94
C GLY A 229 -11.45 7.57 15.62
N ASN A 230 -12.76 7.33 15.53
CA ASN A 230 -13.42 6.70 14.37
C ASN A 230 -14.22 7.67 13.47
N THR A 231 -14.38 8.91 13.89
CA THR A 231 -15.26 9.90 13.22
C THR A 231 -14.55 11.18 12.81
N ARG A 232 -13.33 11.41 13.31
CA ARG A 232 -12.46 12.53 12.96
C ARG A 232 -11.02 12.04 13.00
N GLY A 233 -10.23 12.44 12.00
CA GLY A 233 -8.86 12.01 11.87
C GLY A 233 -8.08 12.84 10.86
N LEU A 234 -6.81 12.53 10.74
CA LEU A 234 -5.97 12.95 9.63
C LEU A 234 -5.79 11.76 8.69
N LEU A 235 -6.11 11.95 7.41
CA LEU A 235 -5.71 11.01 6.37
C LEU A 235 -4.42 11.54 5.76
N VAL A 236 -3.39 10.70 5.76
CA VAL A 236 -2.09 10.99 5.17
C VAL A 236 -1.89 10.01 4.04
N LEU A 237 -1.69 10.51 2.83
CA LEU A 237 -1.48 9.67 1.65
C LEU A 237 -0.40 10.25 0.74
N ASN A 238 0.28 9.35 0.05
CA ASN A 238 1.28 9.71 -0.93
C ASN A 238 0.66 10.14 -2.27
N HIS A 239 1.50 10.78 -3.06
CA HIS A 239 1.29 11.19 -4.44
C HIS A 239 2.53 10.77 -5.21
N GLU A 240 2.50 9.55 -5.73
CA GLU A 240 3.68 8.86 -6.22
C GLU A 240 4.21 9.56 -7.48
N ASN A 241 3.34 9.71 -8.47
CA ASN A 241 3.73 10.01 -9.85
C ASN A 241 2.64 10.87 -10.55
N ILE A 242 2.68 11.06 -11.88
CA ILE A 242 1.70 11.89 -12.62
C ILE A 242 1.31 11.34 -14.00
N THR A 243 0.01 11.44 -14.36
CA THR A 243 -0.39 11.31 -15.76
C THR A 243 -0.26 12.67 -16.46
N GLN A 244 0.99 13.01 -16.82
CA GLN A 244 1.39 14.32 -17.36
C GLN A 244 0.48 14.85 -18.49
N ALA A 245 -0.04 13.95 -19.34
CA ALA A 245 -0.96 14.28 -20.43
C ALA A 245 -2.24 14.98 -19.94
N TYR A 246 -2.84 14.54 -18.83
CA TYR A 246 -4.07 15.12 -18.29
C TYR A 246 -3.83 16.37 -17.43
N LEU A 247 -2.62 16.60 -16.93
CA LEU A 247 -2.33 17.78 -16.12
C LEU A 247 -2.40 19.08 -16.92
N HIS A 248 -2.12 19.08 -18.23
CA HIS A 248 -2.07 20.30 -19.04
C HIS A 248 -3.18 20.36 -20.10
N PRO A 249 -3.62 21.55 -20.57
CA PRO A 249 -4.82 21.66 -21.41
C PRO A 249 -4.76 20.79 -22.68
N ASN A 250 -3.60 20.72 -23.33
CA ASN A 250 -3.37 19.91 -24.53
C ASN A 250 -2.18 18.94 -24.35
N GLY A 251 -1.91 18.51 -23.11
CA GLY A 251 -0.69 17.78 -22.76
C GLY A 251 0.53 18.71 -22.59
N PRO A 252 1.68 18.16 -22.18
CA PRO A 252 2.89 18.91 -21.87
C PRO A 252 3.48 19.61 -23.11
N THR A 253 3.92 20.87 -22.98
CA THR A 253 4.49 21.64 -24.10
C THR A 253 6.01 21.82 -24.01
N THR A 254 6.70 22.09 -25.13
CA THR A 254 8.11 22.51 -25.08
C THR A 254 8.32 23.78 -25.88
N THR A 255 9.10 24.70 -25.32
CA THR A 255 9.47 25.97 -25.94
C THR A 255 10.98 26.01 -26.12
N ALA A 256 11.45 26.08 -27.38
CA ALA A 256 12.87 26.04 -27.73
C ALA A 256 13.67 24.86 -27.13
N GLY A 257 13.01 23.70 -26.92
CA GLY A 257 13.61 22.50 -26.32
C GLY A 257 13.62 22.47 -24.78
N ALA A 258 13.02 23.47 -24.12
CA ALA A 258 12.85 23.52 -22.67
C ALA A 258 11.38 23.33 -22.27
N ARG A 259 11.15 22.76 -21.08
CA ARG A 259 9.83 22.77 -20.42
C ARG A 259 9.49 24.19 -19.92
N PRO A 260 8.25 24.67 -20.05
CA PRO A 260 7.82 25.91 -19.40
C PRO A 260 7.90 25.80 -17.87
N GLU A 261 8.36 26.86 -17.21
CA GLU A 261 8.56 26.89 -15.76
C GLU A 261 7.26 26.58 -14.98
N ALA A 262 6.14 27.15 -15.41
CA ALA A 262 4.84 26.94 -14.76
C ALA A 262 4.32 25.49 -14.89
N GLU A 263 4.58 24.81 -16.02
CA GLU A 263 4.21 23.41 -16.19
C GLU A 263 5.06 22.51 -15.28
N ALA A 264 6.38 22.70 -15.29
CA ALA A 264 7.29 21.92 -14.45
C ALA A 264 7.05 22.14 -12.94
N LEU A 265 6.74 23.38 -12.53
CA LEU A 265 6.37 23.68 -11.14
C LEU A 265 5.09 22.93 -10.73
N LYS A 266 4.05 22.99 -11.58
CA LYS A 266 2.79 22.28 -11.36
C LYS A 266 3.01 20.77 -11.23
N GLU A 267 3.83 20.19 -12.10
CA GLU A 267 4.17 18.76 -12.09
C GLU A 267 4.89 18.35 -10.82
N MET A 268 5.96 19.06 -10.42
CA MET A 268 6.63 18.78 -9.14
C MET A 268 5.65 18.91 -7.97
N GLU A 269 4.81 19.94 -7.94
CA GLU A 269 3.80 20.11 -6.89
C GLU A 269 2.70 19.01 -6.89
N CYS A 270 2.53 18.25 -7.97
CA CYS A 270 1.64 17.09 -7.99
C CYS A 270 2.19 15.88 -7.23
N HIS A 271 3.50 15.78 -6.98
CA HIS A 271 4.12 14.65 -6.28
C HIS A 271 4.25 14.91 -4.77
N GLY A 272 4.52 13.87 -3.97
CA GLY A 272 4.87 13.96 -2.55
C GLY A 272 3.82 13.34 -1.63
N VAL A 273 3.30 14.12 -0.67
CA VAL A 273 2.33 13.67 0.34
C VAL A 273 1.25 14.74 0.56
N SER A 274 0.01 14.31 0.79
CA SER A 274 -1.07 15.12 1.38
C SER A 274 -1.32 14.70 2.81
N VAL A 275 -1.41 15.67 3.73
CA VAL A 275 -2.10 15.52 5.01
C VAL A 275 -3.43 16.25 4.87
N ILE A 276 -4.55 15.60 5.15
CA ILE A 276 -5.89 16.22 5.16
C ILE A 276 -6.69 15.84 6.41
N GLU A 277 -7.43 16.80 6.98
CA GLU A 277 -8.40 16.49 8.03
C GLU A 277 -9.68 15.88 7.43
N VAL A 278 -10.06 14.69 7.90
CA VAL A 278 -11.26 13.97 7.48
C VAL A 278 -12.27 13.83 8.62
N ASN A 279 -13.55 13.93 8.27
CA ASN A 279 -14.67 13.93 9.21
C ASN A 279 -15.82 13.04 8.69
N ARG A 280 -16.39 12.22 9.57
CA ARG A 280 -17.56 11.36 9.31
C ARG A 280 -18.80 11.94 9.96
N ALA A 281 -19.70 12.45 9.13
CA ALA A 281 -21.08 12.73 9.51
C ALA A 281 -21.95 11.53 9.10
N ALA A 282 -23.04 11.76 8.34
CA ALA A 282 -23.75 10.66 7.65
C ALA A 282 -22.86 9.99 6.58
N ALA A 283 -22.00 10.76 5.93
CA ALA A 283 -20.97 10.30 4.99
C ALA A 283 -19.60 10.86 5.40
N TRP A 284 -18.53 10.33 4.81
CA TRP A 284 -17.18 10.86 4.95
C TRP A 284 -16.98 12.11 4.08
N SER A 285 -16.19 13.05 4.59
CA SER A 285 -15.81 14.30 3.93
C SER A 285 -14.43 14.75 4.44
N TYR A 286 -13.77 15.66 3.73
CA TYR A 286 -12.55 16.31 4.21
C TYR A 286 -12.77 17.82 4.39
N THR A 287 -12.02 18.41 5.32
CA THR A 287 -12.11 19.83 5.65
C THR A 287 -11.13 20.62 4.80
N THR A 288 -11.62 21.32 3.77
CA THR A 288 -10.79 22.04 2.78
C THR A 288 -9.86 23.12 3.35
N ALA A 289 -10.15 23.64 4.55
CA ALA A 289 -9.39 24.71 5.19
C ALA A 289 -8.97 24.37 6.64
N SER A 290 -8.60 23.12 6.91
CA SER A 290 -8.04 22.74 8.21
C SER A 290 -6.63 23.30 8.40
N SER A 291 -6.26 23.63 9.64
CA SER A 291 -4.89 23.97 10.02
C SER A 291 -3.91 22.79 9.94
N PHE A 292 -4.41 21.55 9.85
CA PHE A 292 -3.59 20.35 9.64
C PHE A 292 -3.32 20.07 8.16
N ASN A 293 -4.07 20.68 7.23
CA ASN A 293 -3.92 20.40 5.80
C ASN A 293 -2.55 20.85 5.31
N ARG A 294 -1.84 19.94 4.63
CA ARG A 294 -0.48 20.18 4.17
C ARG A 294 -0.19 19.41 2.89
N ARG A 295 0.45 20.08 1.93
CA ARG A 295 1.25 19.39 0.90
C ARG A 295 2.71 19.38 1.32
N ILE A 296 3.31 18.21 1.22
CA ILE A 296 4.75 18.00 1.23
C ILE A 296 5.09 17.58 -0.20
N THR A 297 6.01 18.27 -0.85
CA THR A 297 6.31 18.12 -2.28
C THR A 297 7.81 17.98 -2.49
N PRO A 298 8.30 17.74 -3.71
CA PRO A 298 9.72 17.78 -4.05
C PRO A 298 10.40 19.12 -3.69
N LEU A 299 9.65 20.18 -3.37
CA LEU A 299 10.18 21.50 -3.02
C LEU A 299 10.25 21.76 -1.50
N THR A 300 9.58 20.95 -0.68
CA THR A 300 9.52 21.15 0.78
C THR A 300 10.90 20.97 1.42
N PRO A 301 11.38 21.89 2.28
CA PRO A 301 12.64 21.69 3.02
C PRO A 301 12.60 20.41 3.86
N MET A 302 13.68 19.63 3.79
CA MET A 302 13.86 18.37 4.52
C MET A 302 15.11 18.40 5.38
N SER A 303 15.16 17.54 6.38
CA SER A 303 16.36 17.29 7.18
C SER A 303 16.82 15.83 7.05
N PHE A 304 18.13 15.61 7.10
CA PHE A 304 18.69 14.26 7.22
C PHE A 304 18.83 13.88 8.69
N SER A 305 18.49 12.63 9.01
CA SER A 305 18.67 12.03 10.33
C SER A 305 19.32 10.66 10.21
N GLY A 306 19.91 10.17 11.31
CA GLY A 306 20.71 8.94 11.30
C GLY A 306 22.14 9.10 10.73
N PRO A 307 22.85 7.97 10.49
CA PRO A 307 24.31 7.95 10.34
C PRO A 307 24.88 8.70 9.12
N VAL A 308 24.09 8.93 8.07
CA VAL A 308 24.55 9.55 6.81
C VAL A 308 24.45 11.09 6.84
N ARG A 309 23.79 11.66 7.86
CA ARG A 309 23.66 13.12 8.03
C ARG A 309 25.03 13.79 8.09
N GLY A 310 25.27 14.76 7.20
CA GLY A 310 26.54 15.49 7.10
C GLY A 310 27.63 14.81 6.26
N ALA A 311 27.34 13.69 5.59
CA ALA A 311 28.29 13.00 4.73
C ALA A 311 28.60 13.79 3.45
N ASP A 312 29.86 13.75 2.99
CA ASP A 312 30.32 14.45 1.77
C ASP A 312 29.51 14.10 0.52
N SER A 313 29.02 12.86 0.44
CA SER A 313 28.17 12.34 -0.63
C SER A 313 26.78 12.98 -0.71
N LEU A 314 26.32 13.67 0.33
CA LEU A 314 25.06 14.45 0.30
C LEU A 314 25.30 15.93 -0.03
N LYS A 315 26.55 16.41 -0.12
CA LYS A 315 26.84 17.83 -0.34
C LYS A 315 26.41 18.29 -1.72
N THR A 316 25.59 19.32 -1.79
CA THR A 316 25.19 19.99 -3.03
C THR A 316 25.28 21.50 -2.88
N ARG A 317 25.12 22.25 -3.98
CA ARG A 317 24.99 23.71 -3.96
C ARG A 317 23.86 24.22 -3.05
N TYR A 318 22.85 23.40 -2.76
CA TYR A 318 21.78 23.74 -1.81
C TYR A 318 22.12 23.39 -0.36
N SER A 319 22.69 22.20 -0.11
CA SER A 319 23.16 21.79 1.23
C SER A 319 24.67 21.54 1.21
N PRO A 320 25.50 22.57 1.38
CA PRO A 320 26.95 22.43 1.42
C PRO A 320 27.46 21.77 2.71
N ASP A 321 26.62 21.72 3.75
CA ASP A 321 26.88 21.05 5.03
C ASP A 321 26.33 19.62 5.10
N ALA A 322 25.60 19.16 4.07
CA ALA A 322 24.98 17.84 3.98
C ALA A 322 24.00 17.50 5.13
N THR A 323 23.44 18.50 5.84
CA THR A 323 22.50 18.25 6.96
C THR A 323 21.04 18.44 6.61
N THR A 324 20.75 19.10 5.48
CA THR A 324 19.40 19.40 4.98
C THR A 324 19.26 19.00 3.52
N GLY A 325 18.04 18.98 3.01
CA GLY A 325 17.75 18.73 1.60
C GLY A 325 16.45 19.41 1.19
N ARG A 326 15.96 19.10 -0.02
CA ARG A 326 14.61 19.52 -0.46
C ARG A 326 13.85 18.37 -1.07
N GLY A 327 12.71 18.12 -0.46
CA GLY A 327 11.65 17.32 -1.00
C GLY A 327 11.80 15.82 -0.83
N THR A 328 10.71 15.20 -1.24
CA THR A 328 10.57 13.78 -1.49
C THR A 328 9.85 13.64 -2.84
N ILE A 329 10.12 12.57 -3.57
CA ILE A 329 9.67 12.34 -4.95
C ILE A 329 9.45 10.83 -5.11
N ASN A 330 8.48 10.47 -5.95
CA ASN A 330 8.15 9.07 -6.20
C ASN A 330 7.89 8.31 -4.90
N ASN A 331 6.81 8.77 -4.28
CA ASN A 331 6.37 8.41 -2.96
C ASN A 331 5.40 7.24 -3.07
N CYS A 332 5.89 6.01 -2.95
CA CYS A 332 5.10 4.81 -3.22
C CYS A 332 4.23 4.39 -2.01
N ALA A 333 4.50 3.26 -1.37
CA ALA A 333 3.79 2.82 -0.19
C ALA A 333 4.15 3.62 1.09
N ASN A 334 3.73 3.12 2.25
CA ASN A 334 3.82 3.84 3.52
C ASN A 334 4.32 3.00 4.72
N GLY A 335 4.31 3.63 5.90
CA GLY A 335 4.42 2.97 7.19
C GLY A 335 3.71 3.79 8.29
N THR A 336 2.92 3.13 9.13
CA THR A 336 2.18 3.79 10.23
C THR A 336 2.89 3.58 11.56
N MET A 337 3.48 4.63 12.14
CA MET A 337 4.21 4.50 13.40
C MET A 337 3.30 4.55 14.64
N PRO A 338 3.55 3.73 15.68
CA PRO A 338 2.73 3.72 16.89
C PRO A 338 2.89 4.95 17.79
N TRP A 339 3.83 5.85 17.47
CA TRP A 339 3.96 7.20 18.03
C TRP A 339 3.30 8.28 17.14
N HIS A 340 2.40 7.88 16.23
CA HIS A 340 1.58 8.76 15.39
C HIS A 340 2.34 9.64 14.37
N THR A 341 3.46 9.15 13.84
CA THR A 341 4.07 9.68 12.61
C THR A 341 3.79 8.77 11.41
N TYR A 342 3.98 9.33 10.23
CA TYR A 342 3.82 8.68 8.95
C TYR A 342 5.17 8.52 8.28
N LEU A 343 5.44 7.34 7.73
CA LEU A 343 6.58 7.09 6.85
C LEU A 343 6.07 7.09 5.41
N THR A 344 6.70 7.91 4.57
CA THR A 344 6.61 7.83 3.10
C THR A 344 7.94 7.34 2.56
N ASN A 345 7.93 6.66 1.43
CA ASN A 345 9.08 5.91 0.94
C ASN A 345 9.41 6.34 -0.48
N GLU A 346 10.70 6.54 -0.77
CA GLU A 346 11.18 6.98 -2.07
C GLU A 346 11.62 5.76 -2.88
N GLU A 347 10.89 5.49 -3.96
CA GLU A 347 10.93 4.23 -4.68
C GLU A 347 11.70 4.41 -6.02
N ASN A 348 11.02 4.74 -7.11
CA ASN A 348 11.59 4.98 -8.44
C ASN A 348 12.20 6.41 -8.66
N TRP A 349 12.80 6.99 -7.63
CA TRP A 349 13.43 8.33 -7.67
C TRP A 349 14.57 8.48 -8.69
N VAL A 350 15.16 7.39 -9.20
CA VAL A 350 16.26 7.42 -10.20
C VAL A 350 15.86 8.09 -11.50
N GLY A 351 14.62 7.86 -11.97
CA GLY A 351 14.13 8.31 -13.27
C GLY A 351 14.16 9.83 -13.44
N TYR A 352 14.04 10.58 -12.35
CA TYR A 352 13.93 12.04 -12.33
C TYR A 352 15.25 12.80 -12.60
N PHE A 353 16.41 12.14 -12.44
CA PHE A 353 17.71 12.79 -12.56
C PHE A 353 18.33 12.62 -13.95
N LYS A 354 18.63 13.73 -14.64
CA LYS A 354 19.42 13.75 -15.89
C LYS A 354 20.91 13.52 -15.62
N ARG A 355 21.57 12.70 -16.44
CA ARG A 355 23.02 12.48 -16.46
C ARG A 355 23.57 12.60 -17.89
N GLU A 356 24.59 13.41 -18.12
CA GLU A 356 25.16 13.60 -19.47
C GLU A 356 26.38 12.72 -19.73
N VAL A 357 26.59 12.34 -21.01
CA VAL A 357 27.76 11.55 -21.44
C VAL A 357 29.06 12.33 -21.18
N GLY A 358 30.05 11.65 -20.59
CA GLY A 358 31.32 12.20 -20.15
C GLY A 358 31.35 12.63 -18.69
N ASP A 359 30.22 12.60 -17.97
CA ASP A 359 30.15 12.74 -16.51
C ASP A 359 31.01 11.70 -15.78
N ALA A 360 30.97 10.43 -16.20
CA ALA A 360 31.73 9.36 -15.57
C ALA A 360 33.23 9.59 -15.64
N ALA A 361 33.73 10.13 -16.76
CA ALA A 361 35.13 10.53 -16.90
C ALA A 361 35.48 11.72 -15.98
N ARG A 362 34.61 12.73 -15.88
CA ARG A 362 34.79 13.88 -14.95
C ARG A 362 34.81 13.43 -13.49
N ARG A 363 33.95 12.47 -13.11
CA ARG A 363 33.95 11.87 -11.78
C ARG A 363 35.20 11.04 -11.55
N ALA A 364 35.58 10.15 -12.47
CA ALA A 364 36.79 9.34 -12.34
C ALA A 364 38.08 10.20 -12.15
N ALA A 365 38.13 11.39 -12.75
CA ALA A 365 39.21 12.35 -12.54
C ALA A 365 39.31 12.91 -11.10
N THR A 366 38.29 12.76 -10.25
CA THR A 366 38.37 13.09 -8.81
C THR A 366 38.92 11.92 -7.97
N GLY A 367 39.44 10.88 -8.60
CA GLY A 367 40.08 9.74 -7.95
C GLY A 367 39.09 8.72 -7.38
N PRO A 368 39.48 7.96 -6.32
CA PRO A 368 38.68 6.83 -5.83
C PRO A 368 37.23 7.18 -5.46
N VAL A 369 36.97 8.37 -4.93
CA VAL A 369 35.62 8.82 -4.55
C VAL A 369 34.70 8.90 -5.78
N GLY A 370 35.17 9.49 -6.88
CA GLY A 370 34.38 9.62 -8.10
C GLY A 370 34.26 8.31 -8.89
N VAL A 371 35.26 7.42 -8.83
CA VAL A 371 35.13 6.04 -9.34
C VAL A 371 34.05 5.28 -8.59
N LYS A 372 34.03 5.35 -7.25
CA LYS A 372 32.98 4.76 -6.42
C LYS A 372 31.60 5.37 -6.70
N ALA A 373 31.52 6.68 -6.92
CA ALA A 373 30.27 7.32 -7.33
C ALA A 373 29.76 6.76 -8.68
N ASN A 374 30.64 6.49 -9.65
CA ASN A 374 30.23 5.84 -10.90
C ASN A 374 29.69 4.42 -10.69
N THR A 375 30.36 3.59 -9.89
CA THR A 375 29.88 2.23 -9.57
C THR A 375 28.52 2.27 -8.89
N SER A 376 28.33 3.20 -7.94
CA SER A 376 27.06 3.45 -7.27
C SER A 376 25.97 3.83 -8.28
N LEU A 377 26.18 4.89 -9.06
CA LEU A 377 25.20 5.38 -10.04
C LEU A 377 24.78 4.28 -11.03
N THR A 378 25.72 3.50 -11.57
CA THR A 378 25.41 2.39 -12.48
C THR A 378 24.59 1.29 -11.80
N ARG A 379 24.91 0.93 -10.53
CA ARG A 379 24.20 -0.12 -9.79
C ARG A 379 22.77 0.26 -9.39
N TYR A 380 22.49 1.56 -9.29
CA TYR A 380 21.17 2.16 -9.07
C TYR A 380 20.59 2.73 -10.38
N GLY A 381 20.75 2.04 -11.52
CA GLY A 381 20.08 2.37 -12.79
C GLY A 381 20.55 3.63 -13.54
N LYS A 382 21.43 4.45 -12.97
CA LYS A 382 21.88 5.75 -13.51
C LYS A 382 23.27 5.72 -14.17
N GLY A 383 23.53 4.71 -14.99
CA GLY A 383 24.69 4.69 -15.91
C GLY A 383 24.65 5.82 -16.94
N GLU A 384 25.76 6.10 -17.64
CA GLU A 384 25.78 7.12 -18.71
C GLU A 384 24.96 6.74 -19.96
N SER A 385 24.55 5.48 -20.09
CA SER A 385 23.55 5.04 -21.07
C SER A 385 22.15 5.60 -20.75
N ASN A 386 21.82 5.72 -19.46
CA ASN A 386 20.57 6.32 -18.99
C ASN A 386 20.76 7.85 -18.84
N THR A 387 20.66 8.58 -19.96
CA THR A 387 20.82 10.05 -19.95
C THR A 387 19.56 10.82 -19.61
N GLY A 388 18.39 10.16 -19.64
CA GLY A 388 17.07 10.76 -19.44
C GLY A 388 16.88 11.36 -18.04
N GLY A 389 15.83 12.17 -17.90
CA GLY A 389 15.35 12.71 -16.64
C GLY A 389 13.87 13.03 -16.77
N ASN A 390 13.02 12.39 -15.96
CA ASN A 390 11.56 12.42 -16.12
C ASN A 390 11.00 13.84 -16.24
N TYR A 391 10.01 13.96 -17.13
CA TYR A 391 9.30 15.21 -17.46
C TYR A 391 10.16 16.37 -17.97
N GLY A 392 11.47 16.17 -18.16
CA GLY A 392 12.39 17.20 -18.64
C GLY A 392 12.58 18.38 -17.68
N TRP A 393 12.30 18.25 -16.38
CA TRP A 393 12.41 19.36 -15.42
C TRP A 393 13.79 20.03 -15.38
N SER A 394 14.85 19.27 -15.65
CA SER A 394 16.22 19.80 -15.76
C SER A 394 16.47 20.73 -16.96
N THR A 395 15.51 20.85 -17.90
CA THR A 395 15.60 21.73 -19.09
C THR A 395 15.05 23.14 -18.85
N VAL A 396 14.30 23.35 -17.76
CA VAL A 396 13.65 24.64 -17.47
C VAL A 396 14.70 25.74 -17.33
N THR A 397 14.49 26.85 -18.05
CA THR A 397 15.19 28.12 -17.78
C THR A 397 14.31 28.93 -16.83
N PRO A 398 14.68 29.09 -15.55
CA PRO A 398 13.85 29.79 -14.57
C PRO A 398 13.84 31.30 -14.81
N ALA A 399 12.70 31.95 -14.55
CA ALA A 399 12.58 33.41 -14.56
C ALA A 399 13.45 34.07 -13.47
N ASP A 400 13.58 33.43 -12.30
CA ASP A 400 14.62 33.75 -11.32
C ASP A 400 15.88 32.92 -11.60
N THR A 401 16.91 33.56 -12.18
CA THR A 401 18.19 32.93 -12.50
C THR A 401 19.00 32.46 -11.27
N THR A 402 18.60 32.84 -10.06
CA THR A 402 19.17 32.33 -8.81
C THR A 402 18.50 31.04 -8.32
N SER A 403 17.32 30.72 -8.86
CA SER A 403 16.57 29.51 -8.52
C SER A 403 17.33 28.24 -8.87
N THR A 404 17.37 27.30 -7.93
CA THR A 404 18.00 25.99 -8.07
C THR A 404 16.99 24.85 -8.14
N ILE A 405 15.70 25.17 -8.21
CA ILE A 405 14.58 24.20 -8.17
C ILE A 405 14.67 23.20 -9.33
N TYR A 406 15.08 23.68 -10.52
CA TYR A 406 15.11 22.90 -11.75
C TYR A 406 16.49 22.31 -12.05
N SER A 407 17.55 23.10 -11.85
CA SER A 407 18.94 22.70 -12.15
C SER A 407 19.41 21.48 -11.35
N ARG A 408 18.81 21.25 -10.16
CA ARG A 408 19.16 20.13 -9.28
C ARG A 408 18.84 18.75 -9.87
N TRP A 409 17.89 18.69 -10.80
CA TRP A 409 17.57 17.49 -11.55
C TRP A 409 18.63 17.14 -12.62
N ASN A 410 19.68 17.93 -12.81
CA ASN A 410 20.86 17.55 -13.59
C ASN A 410 22.04 17.22 -12.67
N ILE A 411 22.39 15.95 -12.60
CA ILE A 411 23.49 15.45 -11.75
C ILE A 411 24.82 15.38 -12.49
N THR A 412 24.94 16.01 -13.66
CA THR A 412 26.20 16.06 -14.41
C THR A 412 27.22 16.92 -13.67
N ALA A 413 28.37 16.32 -13.34
CA ALA A 413 29.49 17.02 -12.70
C ALA A 413 30.02 18.15 -13.60
N GLN A 414 30.05 19.36 -13.06
CA GLN A 414 30.51 20.55 -13.76
C GLN A 414 32.03 20.71 -13.61
N VAL A 415 32.71 21.01 -14.72
CA VAL A 415 34.19 21.07 -14.80
C VAL A 415 34.78 22.18 -13.92
N SER A 416 34.04 23.28 -13.75
CA SER A 416 34.43 24.43 -12.92
C SER A 416 33.94 24.36 -11.46
N ALA A 417 33.13 23.37 -11.10
CA ALA A 417 32.60 23.22 -9.75
C ALA A 417 33.55 22.41 -8.85
N PRO A 418 33.65 22.72 -7.54
CA PRO A 418 34.38 21.93 -6.56
C PRO A 418 34.07 20.43 -6.64
N ALA A 419 35.11 19.61 -6.48
CA ALA A 419 35.02 18.15 -6.61
C ALA A 419 34.08 17.51 -5.57
N ASP A 420 33.87 18.17 -4.42
CA ASP A 420 33.02 17.75 -3.32
C ASP A 420 31.51 17.97 -3.54
N GLY A 421 31.12 18.52 -4.70
CA GLY A 421 29.71 18.76 -5.06
C GLY A 421 29.11 20.07 -4.53
N THR A 422 29.83 20.85 -3.72
CA THR A 422 29.30 22.10 -3.14
C THR A 422 28.99 23.21 -4.15
N GLY A 423 29.49 23.11 -5.39
CA GLY A 423 29.20 24.07 -6.47
C GLY A 423 28.17 23.62 -7.50
N ASP A 424 27.71 22.36 -7.48
CA ASP A 424 26.71 21.84 -8.41
C ASP A 424 25.74 20.86 -7.73
N PHE A 425 25.11 19.99 -8.51
CA PHE A 425 24.11 19.03 -8.04
C PHE A 425 24.50 17.58 -8.36
N ARG A 426 25.79 17.30 -8.58
CA ARG A 426 26.31 15.95 -8.88
C ARG A 426 25.97 14.88 -7.84
N ASN A 427 25.62 15.33 -6.64
CA ASN A 427 25.29 14.53 -5.47
C ASN A 427 23.80 14.58 -5.08
N GLU A 428 22.97 15.38 -5.76
CA GLU A 428 21.55 15.55 -5.40
C GLU A 428 20.81 14.19 -5.42
N ILE A 429 21.15 13.30 -6.36
CA ILE A 429 20.62 11.93 -6.43
C ILE A 429 20.88 11.08 -5.16
N PHE A 430 21.95 11.33 -4.40
CA PHE A 430 22.21 10.65 -3.13
C PHE A 430 21.33 11.18 -1.98
N GLN A 431 20.70 12.35 -2.16
CA GLN A 431 19.70 12.89 -1.23
C GLN A 431 18.33 12.18 -1.33
N TYR A 432 18.16 11.22 -2.24
CA TYR A 432 16.92 10.48 -2.47
C TYR A 432 17.12 8.96 -2.39
N GLY A 433 16.00 8.23 -2.25
CA GLY A 433 15.95 6.79 -2.01
C GLY A 433 15.95 6.44 -0.54
N TRP A 434 15.29 7.27 0.28
CA TRP A 434 15.22 7.10 1.72
C TRP A 434 13.77 7.04 2.18
N VAL A 435 13.51 6.28 3.24
CA VAL A 435 12.31 6.44 4.05
C VAL A 435 12.30 7.83 4.69
N VAL A 436 11.18 8.55 4.60
CA VAL A 436 10.99 9.91 5.12
C VAL A 436 9.87 9.94 6.16
N GLU A 437 10.17 10.38 7.38
CA GLU A 437 9.21 10.50 8.47
C GLU A 437 8.59 11.91 8.54
N ILE A 438 7.28 11.95 8.73
CA ILE A 438 6.41 13.13 8.79
C ILE A 438 5.60 13.07 10.10
N ASP A 439 5.51 14.18 10.84
CA ASP A 439 4.49 14.34 11.89
C ASP A 439 3.25 15.01 11.27
N PRO A 440 2.13 14.30 11.08
CA PRO A 440 0.93 14.88 10.47
C PRO A 440 0.19 15.82 11.41
N PHE A 441 0.42 15.75 12.72
CA PHE A 441 -0.21 16.63 13.72
C PHE A 441 0.55 17.95 13.91
N ASP A 442 1.74 18.10 13.31
CA ASP A 442 2.47 19.36 13.23
C ASP A 442 2.76 19.73 11.76
N ALA A 443 1.88 20.56 11.19
CA ALA A 443 2.01 21.04 9.82
C ALA A 443 3.24 21.96 9.59
N ALA A 444 3.88 22.47 10.65
CA ALA A 444 5.11 23.25 10.57
C ALA A 444 6.39 22.40 10.72
N SER A 445 6.27 21.13 11.13
CA SER A 445 7.41 20.22 11.31
C SER A 445 8.22 20.02 10.02
N THR A 446 9.55 19.95 10.12
CA THR A 446 10.41 19.56 8.99
C THR A 446 10.50 18.03 8.91
N PRO A 447 10.11 17.39 7.79
CA PRO A 447 10.24 15.94 7.65
C PRO A 447 11.70 15.47 7.64
N ARG A 448 11.90 14.18 7.95
CA ARG A 448 13.22 13.60 8.25
C ARG A 448 13.50 12.39 7.39
N LYS A 449 14.54 12.47 6.55
CA LYS A 449 15.06 11.29 5.82
C LYS A 449 15.82 10.39 6.80
N ARG A 450 15.36 9.15 6.99
CA ARG A 450 15.81 8.20 8.04
C ARG A 450 16.93 7.29 7.52
N THR A 451 18.15 7.80 7.54
CA THR A 451 19.26 7.18 6.78
C THR A 451 19.81 5.87 7.33
N ALA A 452 19.42 5.44 8.54
CA ALA A 452 19.82 4.14 9.09
C ALA A 452 19.08 2.96 8.43
N LEU A 453 17.95 3.23 7.75
CA LEU A 453 17.15 2.23 7.04
C LEU A 453 17.74 1.87 5.66
N GLY A 454 18.83 2.53 5.26
CA GLY A 454 19.52 2.29 3.98
C GLY A 454 18.90 3.02 2.80
N ARG A 455 19.56 2.94 1.65
CA ARG A 455 19.18 3.65 0.42
C ARG A 455 18.91 2.68 -0.71
N MET A 456 17.67 2.69 -1.21
CA MET A 456 17.16 1.72 -2.18
C MET A 456 15.91 2.28 -2.89
N ASN A 457 15.21 1.47 -3.69
CA ASN A 457 13.86 1.82 -4.14
C ASN A 457 12.91 1.36 -3.03
N HIS A 458 12.69 2.20 -2.01
CA HIS A 458 11.85 1.76 -0.89
C HIS A 458 10.40 1.79 -1.32
N GLU A 459 9.80 0.61 -1.45
CA GLU A 459 8.35 0.48 -1.57
C GLU A 459 7.67 1.02 -0.31
N GLY A 460 7.83 0.28 0.78
CA GLY A 460 7.13 0.45 2.05
C GLY A 460 8.08 0.23 3.23
N CYS A 461 7.71 0.73 4.41
CA CYS A 461 8.50 0.56 5.61
C CYS A 461 7.60 0.17 6.79
N GLN A 462 7.22 -1.11 6.85
CA GLN A 462 6.24 -1.59 7.81
C GLN A 462 6.87 -2.03 9.13
N ILE A 463 6.34 -1.51 10.24
CA ILE A 463 6.80 -1.88 11.58
C ILE A 463 6.27 -3.25 12.00
N GLY A 464 7.12 -4.03 12.67
CA GLY A 464 6.73 -5.26 13.35
C GLY A 464 5.88 -5.02 14.61
N ARG A 465 5.45 -6.10 15.27
CA ARG A 465 4.73 -6.00 16.56
C ARG A 465 5.59 -5.28 17.60
N THR A 466 5.07 -4.19 18.18
CA THR A 466 5.77 -3.41 19.21
C THR A 466 5.55 -3.96 20.61
N ILE A 467 6.37 -4.95 20.98
CA ILE A 467 6.34 -5.62 22.29
C ILE A 467 7.24 -4.86 23.26
N ALA A 468 6.71 -4.44 24.42
CA ALA A 468 7.48 -3.69 25.42
C ALA A 468 8.72 -4.48 25.88
N GLY A 469 9.90 -3.85 25.86
CA GLY A 469 11.18 -4.49 26.18
C GLY A 469 11.84 -5.26 25.03
N VAL A 470 11.22 -5.36 23.85
CA VAL A 470 11.80 -5.96 22.63
C VAL A 470 12.17 -4.83 21.65
N LYS A 471 13.29 -4.95 20.93
CA LYS A 471 13.66 -3.95 19.90
C LYS A 471 12.71 -4.06 18.69
N PRO A 472 12.04 -2.98 18.25
CA PRO A 472 11.18 -3.03 17.08
C PRO A 472 12.00 -3.29 15.81
N ALA A 473 11.40 -4.05 14.90
CA ALA A 473 11.89 -4.24 13.54
C ALA A 473 11.01 -3.48 12.54
N PHE A 474 11.60 -3.11 11.41
CA PHE A 474 10.98 -2.41 10.30
C PHE A 474 11.37 -3.14 9.03
N TYR A 475 10.39 -3.59 8.25
CA TYR A 475 10.59 -4.40 7.06
C TYR A 475 10.39 -3.55 5.81
N MET A 476 11.20 -3.78 4.79
CA MET A 476 11.22 -2.97 3.56
C MET A 476 11.42 -3.88 2.34
N GLY A 477 10.62 -3.65 1.31
CA GLY A 477 10.89 -4.10 -0.05
C GLY A 477 11.84 -3.12 -0.74
N ASP A 478 12.62 -3.62 -1.68
CA ASP A 478 13.47 -2.83 -2.58
C ASP A 478 12.99 -3.13 -3.99
N ASP A 479 12.03 -2.36 -4.50
CA ASP A 479 11.39 -2.73 -5.75
C ASP A 479 12.29 -2.45 -6.95
N ALA A 480 12.82 -3.53 -7.50
CA ALA A 480 13.25 -3.68 -8.87
C ALA A 480 13.54 -5.17 -9.11
N GLN A 481 13.52 -5.58 -10.37
CA GLN A 481 13.79 -6.97 -10.74
C GLN A 481 15.15 -7.45 -10.21
N ASN A 482 15.13 -8.51 -9.40
CA ASN A 482 16.30 -9.17 -8.80
C ASN A 482 16.99 -8.40 -7.66
N GLU A 483 16.31 -7.48 -6.97
CA GLU A 483 16.78 -6.87 -5.71
C GLU A 483 16.33 -7.68 -4.48
N TYR A 484 16.05 -7.07 -3.32
CA TYR A 484 16.06 -7.79 -2.03
C TYR A 484 15.00 -7.33 -1.02
N ILE A 485 14.72 -8.20 -0.05
CA ILE A 485 13.92 -7.85 1.14
C ILE A 485 14.86 -7.48 2.28
N TYR A 486 14.57 -6.36 2.97
CA TYR A 486 15.37 -5.82 4.06
C TYR A 486 14.62 -5.77 5.39
N LYS A 487 15.39 -5.71 6.49
CA LYS A 487 14.91 -5.56 7.86
C LYS A 487 15.84 -4.63 8.62
N PHE A 488 15.33 -3.54 9.18
CA PHE A 488 16.05 -2.73 10.16
C PHE A 488 15.58 -3.08 11.57
N VAL A 489 16.51 -3.28 12.52
CA VAL A 489 16.20 -3.48 13.95
C VAL A 489 16.78 -2.32 14.74
N SER A 490 15.92 -1.61 15.48
CA SER A 490 16.36 -0.49 16.32
C SER A 490 17.39 -0.93 17.36
N ALA A 491 18.31 -0.04 17.74
CA ALA A 491 19.24 -0.28 18.85
C ALA A 491 18.53 -0.31 20.21
N THR A 492 17.36 0.33 20.33
CA THR A 492 16.67 0.54 21.60
C THR A 492 15.40 -0.32 21.72
N PRO A 493 15.16 -0.99 22.86
CA PRO A 493 13.88 -1.66 23.12
C PRO A 493 12.66 -0.74 23.10
N TRP A 494 11.52 -1.26 22.66
CA TRP A 494 10.24 -0.55 22.65
C TRP A 494 9.76 -0.23 24.07
N SER A 495 9.24 0.99 24.25
CA SER A 495 8.64 1.49 25.47
C SER A 495 7.20 1.91 25.17
N ALA A 496 6.24 1.29 25.85
CA ALA A 496 4.82 1.58 25.61
C ALA A 496 4.43 3.04 25.94
N ALA A 497 5.21 3.74 26.76
CA ALA A 497 5.01 5.15 27.07
C ALA A 497 5.36 6.09 25.89
N ASP A 498 6.12 5.60 24.91
CA ASP A 498 6.58 6.41 23.78
C ASP A 498 5.48 6.60 22.72
N ALA A 499 4.46 5.74 22.70
CA ALA A 499 3.29 5.86 21.82
C ALA A 499 2.53 7.19 22.02
N THR A 500 2.55 7.74 23.25
CA THR A 500 1.83 8.97 23.63
C THR A 500 2.77 10.17 23.85
N ALA A 501 4.01 10.09 23.39
CA ALA A 501 4.98 11.18 23.52
C ALA A 501 4.56 12.42 22.73
N ALA A 502 4.77 13.60 23.32
CA ALA A 502 4.39 14.88 22.72
C ALA A 502 5.24 15.27 21.49
N ASN A 503 6.53 14.89 21.46
CA ASN A 503 7.43 15.12 20.34
C ASN A 503 7.67 13.80 19.59
N ARG A 504 6.87 13.57 18.54
CA ARG A 504 6.81 12.29 17.83
C ARG A 504 8.06 12.03 16.98
N LEU A 505 8.59 13.07 16.32
CA LEU A 505 9.83 12.94 15.53
C LEU A 505 11.05 12.59 16.41
N ALA A 506 11.06 12.98 17.70
CA ALA A 506 12.10 12.55 18.63
C ALA A 506 11.97 11.06 19.04
N ILE A 507 10.77 10.48 18.99
CA ILE A 507 10.58 9.03 19.11
C ILE A 507 11.05 8.32 17.84
N GLY A 508 10.80 8.93 16.67
CA GLY A 508 11.45 8.57 15.41
C GLY A 508 12.97 8.54 15.52
N ASP A 509 13.61 9.57 16.09
CA ASP A 509 15.07 9.60 16.30
C ASP A 509 15.53 8.43 17.19
N LYS A 510 14.82 8.18 18.29
CA LYS A 510 15.12 7.09 19.24
C LYS A 510 15.09 5.71 18.58
N TYR A 511 14.15 5.47 17.66
CA TYR A 511 13.92 4.15 17.10
C TYR A 511 14.49 3.93 15.69
N LEU A 512 14.59 4.97 14.86
CA LEU A 512 14.92 4.89 13.43
C LEU A 512 16.33 5.40 13.07
N ASP A 513 17.04 6.11 13.94
CA ASP A 513 18.38 6.66 13.61
C ASP A 513 19.54 5.78 14.08
N ALA A 514 19.29 4.83 14.98
CA ALA A 514 20.30 3.93 15.54
C ALA A 514 19.76 2.50 15.59
N GLY A 515 20.51 1.55 15.03
CA GLY A 515 20.12 0.15 14.90
C GLY A 515 21.02 -0.58 13.90
N THR A 516 20.58 -1.77 13.48
CA THR A 516 21.26 -2.58 12.47
C THR A 516 20.32 -2.84 11.31
N LEU A 517 20.76 -2.53 10.09
CA LEU A 517 20.10 -2.93 8.86
C LEU A 517 20.56 -4.34 8.46
N TYR A 518 19.64 -5.15 7.97
CA TYR A 518 19.84 -6.51 7.50
C TYR A 518 19.20 -6.72 6.14
N VAL A 519 19.69 -7.70 5.40
CA VAL A 519 19.10 -8.19 4.15
C VAL A 519 18.81 -9.69 4.22
N ALA A 520 17.74 -10.13 3.55
CA ALA A 520 17.30 -11.51 3.57
C ALA A 520 18.20 -12.46 2.75
N LYS A 521 18.42 -13.66 3.29
CA LYS A 521 18.93 -14.81 2.56
C LYS A 521 18.05 -16.03 2.84
N LEU A 522 17.45 -16.58 1.79
CA LEU A 522 16.49 -17.65 1.84
C LEU A 522 17.11 -18.94 1.29
N ALA A 523 17.04 -20.03 2.05
CA ALA A 523 17.51 -21.36 1.67
C ALA A 523 16.34 -22.23 1.20
N ALA A 524 16.60 -23.13 0.25
CA ALA A 524 15.58 -23.91 -0.44
C ALA A 524 14.79 -24.92 0.43
N ASP A 525 15.24 -25.17 1.67
CA ASP A 525 14.54 -26.01 2.65
C ASP A 525 13.40 -25.29 3.39
N GLY A 526 13.24 -23.97 3.19
CA GLY A 526 12.30 -23.13 3.94
C GLY A 526 12.90 -22.48 5.18
N SER A 527 14.22 -22.54 5.37
CA SER A 527 14.94 -21.73 6.36
C SER A 527 15.52 -20.46 5.73
N GLY A 528 15.82 -19.46 6.55
CA GLY A 528 16.51 -18.26 6.09
C GLY A 528 17.15 -17.45 7.22
N GLN A 529 17.92 -16.44 6.81
CA GLN A 529 18.80 -15.65 7.66
C GLN A 529 18.72 -14.16 7.30
N TRP A 530 18.84 -13.32 8.32
CA TRP A 530 19.05 -11.88 8.18
C TRP A 530 20.54 -11.58 8.26
N LEU A 531 21.13 -11.13 7.14
CA LEU A 531 22.57 -10.84 7.06
C LEU A 531 22.84 -9.37 7.43
N PRO A 532 23.67 -9.08 8.45
CA PRO A 532 23.88 -7.72 8.93
C PRO A 532 24.71 -6.88 7.96
N LEU A 533 24.18 -5.72 7.57
CA LEU A 533 24.83 -4.74 6.70
C LEU A 533 25.70 -3.79 7.53
N VAL A 534 26.77 -4.34 8.12
CA VAL A 534 27.67 -3.62 9.05
C VAL A 534 29.09 -3.54 8.48
N PHE A 535 29.61 -2.32 8.35
CA PHE A 535 30.98 -2.07 7.93
C PHE A 535 32.00 -2.71 8.88
N GLY A 536 33.05 -3.31 8.31
CA GLY A 536 34.05 -4.07 9.06
C GLY A 536 33.70 -5.54 9.25
N GLN A 537 32.50 -5.99 8.86
CA GLN A 537 32.07 -7.38 8.96
C GLN A 537 32.07 -8.08 7.59
N GLY A 538 32.62 -9.31 7.55
CA GLY A 538 32.66 -10.14 6.35
C GLY A 538 33.22 -9.40 5.12
N PRO A 539 32.48 -9.34 4.00
CA PRO A 539 32.93 -8.68 2.78
C PRO A 539 32.70 -7.15 2.79
N LEU A 540 32.12 -6.56 3.83
CA LEU A 540 31.80 -5.12 3.90
C LEU A 540 32.98 -4.32 4.45
N THR A 541 34.11 -4.37 3.74
CA THR A 541 35.37 -3.74 4.13
C THR A 541 36.03 -3.00 2.96
N SER A 542 37.08 -2.24 3.25
CA SER A 542 37.90 -1.56 2.23
C SER A 542 38.69 -2.52 1.33
N ALA A 543 38.73 -3.81 1.66
CA ALA A 543 39.35 -4.86 0.84
C ALA A 543 38.37 -5.50 -0.17
N ASN A 544 37.10 -5.08 -0.20
CA ASN A 544 36.13 -5.58 -1.17
C ASN A 544 36.50 -5.15 -2.60
N ALA A 545 36.63 -6.15 -3.50
CA ALA A 545 37.12 -5.94 -4.85
C ALA A 545 36.10 -5.29 -5.81
N ALA A 546 34.80 -5.47 -5.58
CA ALA A 546 33.74 -4.90 -6.41
C ALA A 546 33.42 -3.45 -5.98
N TYR A 547 33.41 -3.20 -4.67
CA TYR A 547 33.20 -1.87 -4.10
C TYR A 547 33.93 -1.74 -2.76
N PRO A 548 35.08 -1.05 -2.70
CA PRO A 548 35.86 -0.92 -1.46
C PRO A 548 35.13 -0.01 -0.46
N PHE A 549 34.39 -0.62 0.47
CA PHE A 549 33.62 0.10 1.47
C PHE A 549 34.55 0.89 2.41
N SER A 550 34.19 2.11 2.78
CA SER A 550 35.02 2.99 3.61
C SER A 550 34.47 3.26 5.01
N SER A 551 33.17 3.03 5.23
CA SER A 551 32.47 3.33 6.49
C SER A 551 31.06 2.75 6.51
N GLN A 552 30.35 2.86 7.63
CA GLN A 552 28.91 2.53 7.69
C GLN A 552 28.06 3.46 6.81
N VAL A 553 28.44 4.73 6.67
CA VAL A 553 27.79 5.70 5.77
C VAL A 553 27.78 5.18 4.34
N ASP A 554 28.91 4.63 3.92
CA ASP A 554 29.14 4.08 2.60
C ASP A 554 28.32 2.81 2.34
N VAL A 555 28.12 1.97 3.37
CA VAL A 555 27.21 0.81 3.33
C VAL A 555 25.74 1.25 3.23
N LEU A 556 25.33 2.31 3.93
CA LEU A 556 23.95 2.81 3.93
C LEU A 556 23.56 3.57 2.65
N ILE A 557 24.51 4.25 1.99
CA ILE A 557 24.26 4.88 0.66
C ILE A 557 24.23 3.84 -0.46
N ASN A 558 25.03 2.77 -0.31
CA ASN A 558 25.23 1.73 -1.32
C ASN A 558 24.68 0.38 -0.83
N THR A 559 23.49 0.40 -0.21
CA THR A 559 22.88 -0.76 0.43
C THR A 559 22.74 -1.95 -0.52
N ARG A 560 22.34 -1.71 -1.78
CA ARG A 560 22.28 -2.76 -2.83
C ARG A 560 23.65 -3.41 -3.12
N LEU A 561 24.74 -2.64 -3.13
CA LEU A 561 26.11 -3.18 -3.30
C LEU A 561 26.57 -3.99 -2.08
N ALA A 562 26.13 -3.61 -0.88
CA ALA A 562 26.43 -4.35 0.33
C ALA A 562 25.62 -5.66 0.43
N ALA A 563 24.37 -5.66 -0.04
CA ALA A 563 23.55 -6.86 -0.19
C ALA A 563 24.15 -7.86 -1.22
N ASP A 564 24.60 -7.37 -2.37
CA ASP A 564 25.37 -8.15 -3.35
C ASP A 564 26.61 -8.80 -2.71
N ALA A 565 27.41 -8.01 -1.98
CA ALA A 565 28.63 -8.50 -1.36
C ALA A 565 28.37 -9.61 -0.32
N LEU A 566 27.26 -9.55 0.42
CA LEU A 566 26.84 -10.57 1.37
C LEU A 566 26.22 -11.82 0.70
N GLY A 567 25.91 -11.76 -0.60
CA GLY A 567 25.22 -12.83 -1.32
C GLY A 567 23.81 -13.06 -0.79
N ALA A 568 23.06 -11.96 -0.63
CA ALA A 568 21.62 -11.97 -0.35
C ALA A 568 20.82 -12.63 -1.50
N THR A 569 19.60 -13.10 -1.20
CA THR A 569 18.75 -13.73 -2.22
C THR A 569 18.10 -12.66 -3.09
N ARG A 570 18.31 -12.76 -4.41
CA ARG A 570 17.71 -11.87 -5.41
C ARG A 570 16.26 -12.27 -5.71
N MET A 571 15.35 -11.31 -5.58
CA MET A 571 13.90 -11.54 -5.51
C MET A 571 13.14 -11.03 -6.74
N ASP A 572 11.94 -11.56 -6.98
CA ASP A 572 11.01 -11.05 -7.99
C ASP A 572 10.25 -9.82 -7.49
N ARG A 573 10.80 -8.61 -7.71
CA ARG A 573 10.20 -7.30 -7.38
C ARG A 573 9.53 -7.21 -5.99
N PRO A 574 10.32 -7.05 -4.90
CA PRO A 574 9.79 -6.89 -3.54
C PRO A 574 9.10 -5.55 -3.32
N GLU A 575 7.78 -5.60 -3.34
CA GLU A 575 6.90 -4.47 -3.03
C GLU A 575 6.48 -4.51 -1.53
N TRP A 576 5.19 -4.38 -1.22
CA TRP A 576 4.71 -4.08 0.13
C TRP A 576 5.07 -5.17 1.12
N THR A 577 5.50 -4.73 2.31
CA THR A 577 5.63 -5.61 3.48
C THR A 577 4.46 -5.39 4.45
N ALA A 578 3.89 -6.48 4.95
CA ALA A 578 2.82 -6.47 5.94
C ALA A 578 3.17 -7.40 7.10
N VAL A 579 2.77 -7.05 8.33
CA VAL A 579 3.02 -7.89 9.52
C VAL A 579 1.69 -8.30 10.12
N ASN A 580 1.47 -9.60 10.28
CA ASN A 580 0.31 -10.15 10.95
C ASN A 580 0.33 -9.70 12.43
N PRO A 581 -0.64 -8.88 12.89
CA PRO A 581 -0.58 -8.28 14.22
C PRO A 581 -0.75 -9.32 15.35
N ALA A 582 -1.35 -10.48 15.06
CA ALA A 582 -1.53 -11.55 16.03
C ALA A 582 -0.27 -12.44 16.12
N THR A 583 0.29 -12.91 15.00
CA THR A 583 1.40 -13.88 14.99
C THR A 583 2.79 -13.23 14.96
N GLY A 584 2.91 -12.04 14.36
CA GLY A 584 4.19 -11.39 14.08
C GLY A 584 4.89 -11.89 12.82
N GLU A 585 4.24 -12.76 12.04
CA GLU A 585 4.73 -13.19 10.73
C GLU A 585 4.72 -12.01 9.76
N MET A 586 5.82 -11.82 9.04
CA MET A 586 5.96 -10.80 8.01
C MET A 586 5.67 -11.42 6.64
N TYR A 587 4.95 -10.69 5.81
CA TYR A 587 4.57 -11.03 4.45
C TYR A 587 5.16 -9.97 3.52
N CYS A 588 5.60 -10.37 2.33
CA CYS A 588 6.09 -9.47 1.29
C CYS A 588 5.46 -9.89 -0.04
N THR A 589 4.95 -8.93 -0.80
CA THR A 589 4.59 -9.14 -2.20
C THR A 589 5.83 -9.20 -3.08
N LEU A 590 5.72 -9.98 -4.15
CA LEU A 590 6.75 -10.27 -5.14
C LEU A 590 6.05 -10.25 -6.50
N THR A 591 5.83 -9.06 -7.04
CA THR A 591 4.74 -8.79 -8.00
C THR A 591 4.90 -9.49 -9.33
N ASN A 592 6.11 -9.50 -9.89
CA ASN A 592 6.43 -10.14 -11.15
C ASN A 592 7.96 -10.07 -11.37
N ASN A 593 8.46 -10.77 -12.38
CA ASN A 593 9.82 -10.59 -12.86
C ASN A 593 9.96 -11.08 -14.31
N SER A 594 9.98 -10.14 -15.26
CA SER A 594 10.13 -10.45 -16.69
C SER A 594 11.51 -11.03 -17.05
N SER A 595 12.56 -10.66 -16.29
CA SER A 595 13.92 -11.17 -16.46
C SER A 595 14.14 -12.57 -15.85
N ARG A 596 13.16 -13.14 -15.11
CA ARG A 596 13.28 -14.48 -14.51
C ARG A 596 13.31 -15.55 -15.61
N THR A 597 14.37 -16.37 -15.63
CA THR A 597 14.57 -17.40 -16.65
C THR A 597 14.49 -18.80 -16.05
N VAL A 598 14.33 -19.82 -16.89
CA VAL A 598 14.42 -21.24 -16.50
C VAL A 598 15.74 -21.56 -15.75
N ALA A 599 16.83 -20.87 -16.08
CA ALA A 599 18.14 -21.07 -15.46
C ALA A 599 18.37 -20.24 -14.17
N THR A 600 17.54 -19.22 -13.93
CA THR A 600 17.61 -18.34 -12.75
C THR A 600 16.45 -18.52 -11.78
N ALA A 601 15.48 -19.39 -12.09
CA ALA A 601 14.43 -19.79 -11.15
C ALA A 601 14.99 -20.62 -9.98
N ASP A 602 14.61 -20.27 -8.77
CA ASP A 602 15.08 -20.89 -7.52
C ASP A 602 13.94 -21.06 -6.51
N ALA A 603 14.17 -21.68 -5.36
CA ALA A 603 13.08 -22.03 -4.46
C ALA A 603 12.22 -20.82 -4.00
N PRO A 604 12.79 -19.64 -3.66
CA PRO A 604 12.01 -18.43 -3.36
C PRO A 604 11.37 -17.75 -4.58
N ASN A 605 11.92 -17.92 -5.79
CA ASN A 605 11.44 -17.32 -7.03
C ASN A 605 11.24 -18.40 -8.11
N PRO A 606 10.22 -19.28 -7.94
CA PRO A 606 10.30 -20.61 -8.54
C PRO A 606 9.78 -20.71 -9.97
N ARG A 607 9.11 -19.68 -10.51
CA ARG A 607 8.40 -19.75 -11.79
C ARG A 607 9.11 -18.99 -12.91
N ALA A 608 9.23 -19.63 -14.06
CA ALA A 608 9.63 -19.02 -15.33
C ALA A 608 8.88 -19.71 -16.47
N TYR A 609 7.87 -19.03 -17.02
CA TYR A 609 6.92 -19.57 -17.99
C TYR A 609 6.57 -18.53 -19.05
N VAL A 610 5.70 -18.92 -19.99
CA VAL A 610 5.04 -18.03 -20.95
C VAL A 610 3.59 -17.90 -20.53
N ASP A 611 3.11 -16.67 -20.36
CA ASP A 611 1.72 -16.38 -20.00
C ASP A 611 0.98 -15.82 -21.23
N PRO A 612 -0.04 -16.51 -21.77
CA PRO A 612 -0.74 -16.08 -22.99
C PRO A 612 -1.91 -15.14 -22.68
N LYS A 613 -2.01 -14.01 -23.40
CA LYS A 613 -3.18 -13.12 -23.30
C LYS A 613 -4.32 -13.57 -24.21
N THR A 614 -5.57 -13.46 -23.76
CA THR A 614 -6.78 -13.80 -24.53
C THR A 614 -6.99 -12.87 -25.73
N THR A 615 -6.46 -11.65 -25.67
CA THR A 615 -6.42 -10.67 -26.77
C THR A 615 -5.33 -10.95 -27.81
N GLY A 616 -4.46 -11.95 -27.55
CA GLY A 616 -3.26 -12.23 -28.32
C GLY A 616 -2.02 -11.54 -27.77
N GLY A 617 -0.85 -12.12 -28.04
CA GLY A 617 0.40 -11.77 -27.36
C GLY A 617 0.67 -12.67 -26.16
N GLN A 618 1.85 -12.51 -25.56
CA GLN A 618 2.31 -13.26 -24.40
C GLN A 618 3.31 -12.44 -23.59
N THR A 619 3.36 -12.66 -22.28
CA THR A 619 4.50 -12.25 -21.44
C THR A 619 5.39 -13.47 -21.16
N THR A 620 6.56 -13.27 -20.56
CA THR A 620 7.52 -14.34 -20.27
C THR A 620 8.29 -14.00 -19.01
N GLY A 621 8.57 -15.01 -18.19
CA GLY A 621 9.21 -14.86 -16.87
C GLY A 621 8.30 -15.34 -15.74
N ASN A 622 8.31 -14.67 -14.59
CA ASN A 622 7.28 -14.81 -13.56
C ASN A 622 6.22 -13.71 -13.79
N ALA A 623 5.22 -13.98 -14.61
CA ALA A 623 4.28 -12.95 -15.09
C ALA A 623 3.27 -12.47 -14.04
N ASN A 624 2.90 -13.32 -13.08
CA ASN A 624 1.76 -13.06 -12.18
C ASN A 624 2.12 -12.99 -10.69
N GLY A 625 3.40 -13.08 -10.34
CA GLY A 625 3.89 -12.89 -8.96
C GLY A 625 3.42 -13.85 -7.89
N HIS A 626 3.82 -13.55 -6.66
CA HIS A 626 3.51 -14.33 -5.47
C HIS A 626 3.67 -13.50 -4.19
N ILE A 627 3.21 -14.06 -3.07
CA ILE A 627 3.32 -13.46 -1.74
C ILE A 627 4.13 -14.41 -0.88
N ILE A 628 5.33 -13.99 -0.48
CA ILE A 628 6.17 -14.76 0.44
C ILE A 628 5.84 -14.38 1.89
N ARG A 629 5.92 -15.33 2.82
CA ARG A 629 5.77 -15.04 4.26
C ARG A 629 6.83 -15.72 5.12
N LEU A 630 7.10 -15.10 6.25
CA LEU A 630 8.30 -15.25 7.05
C LEU A 630 7.92 -15.31 8.53
N ARG A 631 8.40 -16.32 9.25
CA ARG A 631 8.23 -16.45 10.70
C ARG A 631 9.58 -16.44 11.41
N GLU A 632 9.78 -15.43 12.24
CA GLU A 632 11.04 -15.20 12.93
C GLU A 632 11.26 -16.19 14.09
N THR A 633 12.51 -16.62 14.28
CA THR A 633 12.84 -17.64 15.28
C THR A 633 12.54 -17.13 16.69
N GLY A 634 11.64 -17.82 17.41
CA GLY A 634 11.21 -17.42 18.75
C GLY A 634 10.19 -16.28 18.77
N ASP A 635 9.55 -15.98 17.64
CA ASP A 635 8.48 -14.97 17.49
C ASP A 635 8.90 -13.54 17.92
N THR A 636 10.20 -13.24 17.87
CA THR A 636 10.80 -11.95 18.25
C THR A 636 11.44 -11.22 17.06
N SER A 637 11.21 -9.90 17.00
CA SER A 637 11.81 -8.98 16.03
C SER A 637 13.34 -8.86 16.14
N GLU A 638 13.95 -9.36 17.21
CA GLU A 638 15.41 -9.42 17.37
C GLU A 638 16.07 -10.63 16.68
N ALA A 639 15.29 -11.57 16.13
CA ALA A 639 15.85 -12.77 15.52
C ALA A 639 16.63 -12.47 14.23
N THR A 640 17.71 -13.22 14.02
CA THR A 640 18.52 -13.21 12.79
C THR A 640 18.27 -14.43 11.90
N THR A 641 17.33 -15.29 12.27
CA THR A 641 16.93 -16.50 11.53
C THR A 641 15.41 -16.63 11.49
N PHE A 642 14.89 -17.22 10.41
CA PHE A 642 13.46 -17.37 10.19
C PHE A 642 13.15 -18.65 9.40
N ALA A 643 11.89 -19.07 9.44
CA ALA A 643 11.31 -20.00 8.47
C ALA A 643 10.49 -19.23 7.43
N TRP A 644 10.35 -19.77 6.22
CA TRP A 644 9.58 -19.16 5.13
C TRP A 644 8.83 -20.19 4.28
N ASP A 645 7.73 -19.74 3.69
CA ASP A 645 7.04 -20.38 2.56
C ASP A 645 6.32 -19.31 1.72
N ILE A 646 5.86 -19.69 0.53
CA ILE A 646 5.08 -18.81 -0.34
C ILE A 646 3.60 -19.00 0.01
N TYR A 647 2.98 -17.97 0.57
CA TYR A 647 1.57 -17.99 1.01
C TYR A 647 0.62 -18.21 -0.17
N ALA A 648 0.77 -17.40 -1.22
CA ALA A 648 -0.05 -17.47 -2.42
C ALA A 648 0.76 -17.16 -3.67
N PHE A 649 0.47 -17.86 -4.77
CA PHE A 649 0.98 -17.57 -6.10
C PHE A 649 -0.14 -16.93 -6.91
N GLY A 650 0.06 -15.70 -7.41
CA GLY A 650 -0.86 -15.11 -8.38
C GLY A 650 -0.81 -15.92 -9.68
N ALA A 651 -1.96 -16.23 -10.26
CA ALA A 651 -2.12 -17.03 -11.46
C ALA A 651 -3.58 -16.99 -11.91
N GLY A 652 -3.83 -17.04 -13.21
CA GLY A 652 -5.18 -17.25 -13.75
C GLY A 652 -5.74 -18.59 -13.27
N SER A 653 -7.05 -18.61 -12.94
CA SER A 653 -7.73 -19.86 -12.54
C SER A 653 -7.78 -20.92 -13.64
N ASP A 654 -7.51 -20.52 -14.89
CA ASP A 654 -7.38 -21.33 -16.09
C ASP A 654 -5.94 -21.80 -16.40
N LEU A 655 -4.91 -21.26 -15.72
CA LEU A 655 -3.51 -21.65 -15.92
C LEU A 655 -3.18 -23.01 -15.28
N ASP A 656 -2.09 -23.63 -15.72
CA ASP A 656 -1.66 -24.98 -15.28
C ASP A 656 -1.53 -25.10 -13.75
N ALA A 657 -2.46 -25.85 -13.14
CA ALA A 657 -2.51 -26.10 -11.69
C ALA A 657 -1.32 -26.92 -11.12
N THR A 658 -0.51 -27.52 -12.00
CA THR A 658 0.70 -28.27 -11.65
C THR A 658 1.90 -27.36 -11.52
N ASN A 659 2.10 -26.45 -12.48
CA ASN A 659 3.34 -25.68 -12.64
C ASN A 659 3.18 -24.16 -12.43
N ILE A 660 1.98 -23.59 -12.60
CA ILE A 660 1.74 -22.14 -12.57
C ILE A 660 0.80 -21.76 -11.42
N ASN A 661 -0.44 -22.26 -11.43
CA ASN A 661 -1.45 -22.01 -10.40
C ASN A 661 -1.24 -22.95 -9.19
N LEU A 662 -0.13 -22.75 -8.49
CA LEU A 662 0.30 -23.61 -7.38
C LEU A 662 -0.58 -23.50 -6.13
N SER A 663 -1.28 -22.38 -5.96
CA SER A 663 -2.21 -22.12 -4.86
C SER A 663 -3.62 -22.65 -5.10
N GLY A 664 -3.94 -23.13 -6.31
CA GLY A 664 -5.29 -23.61 -6.65
C GLY A 664 -6.34 -22.50 -6.61
N LEU A 665 -5.99 -21.32 -7.15
CA LEU A 665 -6.90 -20.19 -7.28
C LEU A 665 -8.04 -20.52 -8.27
N ASP A 666 -9.22 -19.99 -7.97
CA ASP A 666 -10.44 -20.13 -8.76
C ASP A 666 -11.03 -18.74 -9.11
N ALA A 667 -12.11 -18.68 -9.88
CA ALA A 667 -12.70 -17.41 -10.34
C ALA A 667 -13.14 -16.44 -9.21
N THR A 668 -13.24 -16.90 -7.97
CA THR A 668 -13.55 -16.06 -6.79
C THR A 668 -12.33 -15.38 -6.18
N ASN A 669 -11.12 -15.82 -6.53
CA ASN A 669 -9.88 -15.39 -5.89
C ASN A 669 -8.63 -15.41 -6.78
N ASP A 670 -8.75 -15.62 -8.09
CA ASP A 670 -7.64 -15.49 -9.02
C ASP A 670 -7.19 -14.03 -9.18
N PHE A 671 -5.88 -13.81 -9.06
CA PHE A 671 -5.22 -12.51 -9.17
C PHE A 671 -3.86 -12.69 -9.83
N SER A 672 -3.28 -11.58 -10.26
CA SER A 672 -1.93 -11.46 -10.78
C SER A 672 -1.32 -10.18 -10.22
N SER A 673 0.01 -10.11 -10.22
CA SER A 673 0.79 -8.96 -9.74
C SER A 673 0.29 -8.41 -8.40
N PRO A 674 0.37 -9.23 -7.33
CA PRO A 674 0.04 -8.76 -6.01
C PRO A 674 1.06 -7.71 -5.59
N ASP A 675 0.56 -6.56 -5.16
CA ASP A 675 1.34 -5.40 -4.79
C ASP A 675 0.96 -4.97 -3.35
N GLY A 676 -0.02 -4.07 -3.21
CA GLY A 676 -0.41 -3.51 -1.91
C GLY A 676 -0.72 -4.60 -0.88
N LEU A 677 -0.20 -4.46 0.34
CA LEU A 677 -0.35 -5.49 1.37
C LEU A 677 -0.53 -4.92 2.77
N TRP A 678 -1.65 -5.26 3.41
CA TRP A 678 -1.99 -4.69 4.72
C TRP A 678 -2.81 -5.64 5.61
N PHE A 679 -2.64 -5.54 6.93
CA PHE A 679 -3.43 -6.31 7.90
C PHE A 679 -4.38 -5.41 8.69
N GLY A 680 -5.59 -5.91 8.94
CA GLY A 680 -6.57 -5.28 9.81
C GLY A 680 -6.00 -4.88 11.17
N LEU A 681 -6.42 -3.71 11.69
CA LEU A 681 -5.87 -3.14 12.92
C LEU A 681 -6.23 -3.98 14.16
N PRO A 682 -5.30 -4.23 15.10
CA PRO A 682 -5.55 -5.00 16.33
C PRO A 682 -6.54 -4.33 17.30
N SER A 683 -6.99 -3.11 17.00
CA SER A 683 -8.05 -2.39 17.71
C SER A 683 -9.47 -2.91 17.40
N ASN A 684 -9.66 -3.76 16.39
CA ASN A 684 -10.94 -4.37 16.06
C ASN A 684 -10.82 -5.82 15.58
N ALA A 685 -11.97 -6.45 15.31
CA ALA A 685 -12.07 -7.85 14.95
C ALA A 685 -11.17 -8.29 13.77
N SER A 686 -10.92 -7.42 12.78
CA SER A 686 -10.09 -7.76 11.62
C SER A 686 -8.59 -7.83 11.90
N GLY A 687 -8.11 -7.38 13.07
CA GLY A 687 -6.71 -7.50 13.47
C GLY A 687 -6.44 -8.47 14.63
N THR A 688 -7.43 -9.27 15.02
CA THR A 688 -7.38 -10.08 16.25
C THR A 688 -7.66 -11.55 15.99
N ILE A 689 -6.90 -12.43 16.64
CA ILE A 689 -6.96 -13.91 16.57
C ILE A 689 -6.65 -14.50 15.18
N ALA A 690 -7.42 -14.15 14.16
CA ALA A 690 -7.24 -14.53 12.77
C ALA A 690 -7.36 -13.28 11.89
N PRO A 691 -6.29 -12.46 11.82
CA PRO A 691 -6.34 -11.16 11.14
C PRO A 691 -6.66 -11.28 9.65
N VAL A 692 -7.44 -10.32 9.15
CA VAL A 692 -7.70 -10.15 7.72
C VAL A 692 -6.49 -9.47 7.09
N MET A 693 -5.86 -10.17 6.15
CA MET A 693 -4.88 -9.59 5.22
C MET A 693 -5.63 -9.09 3.99
N TRP A 694 -5.24 -7.93 3.50
CA TRP A 694 -5.73 -7.31 2.29
C TRP A 694 -4.58 -7.32 1.27
N ILE A 695 -4.90 -7.69 0.03
CA ILE A 695 -3.97 -7.80 -1.10
C ILE A 695 -4.52 -6.93 -2.21
N GLU A 696 -3.73 -5.97 -2.66
CA GLU A 696 -4.01 -5.07 -3.75
C GLU A 696 -3.17 -5.49 -4.98
N THR A 697 -3.41 -4.92 -6.15
CA THR A 697 -2.73 -5.33 -7.38
C THR A 697 -2.46 -4.14 -8.29
N ASP A 698 -1.23 -3.98 -8.74
CA ASP A 698 -0.91 -3.32 -10.00
C ASP A 698 -0.57 -4.40 -11.05
N ASP A 699 -1.49 -4.67 -11.98
CA ASP A 699 -1.42 -5.84 -12.84
C ASP A 699 -1.43 -5.54 -14.34
N GLY A 700 -0.27 -5.73 -14.96
CA GLY A 700 -0.11 -5.75 -16.41
C GLY A 700 -0.48 -7.08 -17.09
N ALA A 701 -0.83 -8.16 -16.39
CA ALA A 701 -1.05 -9.47 -17.00
C ALA A 701 -2.54 -9.80 -17.28
N PHE A 702 -3.46 -9.66 -16.30
CA PHE A 702 -4.90 -9.95 -16.48
C PHE A 702 -5.72 -8.79 -17.09
N THR A 703 -5.08 -7.70 -17.53
CA THR A 703 -5.75 -6.49 -18.08
C THR A 703 -6.77 -6.77 -19.20
N ASP A 704 -6.71 -7.95 -19.82
CA ASP A 704 -7.60 -8.41 -20.87
C ASP A 704 -8.87 -9.13 -20.34
N VAL A 705 -8.88 -9.56 -19.08
CA VAL A 705 -10.01 -10.25 -18.41
C VAL A 705 -10.57 -9.52 -17.19
N THR A 706 -9.80 -8.64 -16.55
CA THR A 706 -10.24 -7.78 -15.44
C THR A 706 -9.35 -6.55 -15.26
N ASN A 707 -9.91 -5.49 -14.69
CA ASN A 707 -9.11 -4.43 -14.07
C ASN A 707 -8.52 -4.94 -12.74
N CYS A 708 -7.54 -4.19 -12.22
CA CYS A 708 -6.92 -4.39 -10.91
C CYS A 708 -7.94 -4.46 -9.76
N MET A 709 -7.55 -5.13 -8.68
CA MET A 709 -8.47 -5.62 -7.66
C MET A 709 -7.90 -5.56 -6.25
N LEU A 710 -8.82 -5.57 -5.28
CA LEU A 710 -8.52 -5.76 -3.87
C LEU A 710 -9.10 -7.10 -3.42
N LEU A 711 -8.30 -7.95 -2.81
CA LEU A 711 -8.72 -9.21 -2.20
C LEU A 711 -8.62 -9.13 -0.68
N ALA A 712 -9.53 -9.81 0.02
CA ALA A 712 -9.40 -10.07 1.45
C ALA A 712 -9.03 -11.53 1.68
N SER A 713 -8.21 -11.77 2.69
CA SER A 713 -7.67 -13.07 3.07
C SER A 713 -7.69 -13.27 4.58
N VAL A 714 -7.93 -14.50 5.04
CA VAL A 714 -7.56 -14.94 6.39
C VAL A 714 -6.43 -15.97 6.23
N PRO A 715 -5.15 -15.56 6.24
CA PRO A 715 -4.04 -16.46 6.02
C PRO A 715 -3.85 -17.42 7.21
N GLY A 716 -3.22 -18.56 6.93
CA GLY A 716 -2.74 -19.46 7.99
C GLY A 716 -1.35 -19.04 8.51
N ILE A 717 -0.51 -20.02 8.84
CA ILE A 717 0.82 -19.80 9.43
C ILE A 717 1.92 -20.44 8.59
N VAL A 718 3.15 -19.93 8.67
CA VAL A 718 4.31 -20.47 7.94
C VAL A 718 4.50 -21.97 8.20
N ASN A 719 4.71 -22.75 7.13
CA ASN A 719 4.73 -24.22 7.09
C ASN A 719 3.38 -24.93 7.34
N ASP A 720 2.23 -24.26 7.16
CA ASP A 720 0.91 -24.92 7.12
C ASP A 720 0.64 -25.74 5.83
N GLY A 721 1.49 -25.58 4.81
CA GLY A 721 1.42 -26.30 3.54
C GLY A 721 2.49 -27.40 3.40
N GLY A 722 3.32 -27.31 2.36
CA GLY A 722 4.29 -28.34 2.03
C GLY A 722 5.30 -27.93 0.97
N THR A 723 5.75 -28.91 0.17
CA THR A 723 6.75 -28.71 -0.89
C THR A 723 6.17 -29.15 -2.22
N ARG A 724 6.40 -28.37 -3.29
CA ARG A 724 6.07 -28.74 -4.68
C ARG A 724 7.32 -28.69 -5.56
N THR A 725 7.40 -29.59 -6.52
CA THR A 725 8.36 -29.51 -7.63
C THR A 725 7.58 -29.19 -8.90
N LEU A 726 7.98 -28.12 -9.58
CA LEU A 726 7.39 -27.64 -10.83
C LEU A 726 8.44 -27.68 -11.95
N THR A 727 7.97 -27.75 -13.19
CA THR A 727 8.82 -27.72 -14.39
C THR A 727 8.60 -26.43 -15.15
N ASN A 728 9.59 -25.55 -15.10
CA ASN A 728 9.64 -24.32 -15.87
C ASN A 728 9.99 -24.65 -17.33
N THR A 729 9.30 -24.01 -18.28
CA THR A 729 9.54 -24.21 -19.72
C THR A 729 9.34 -22.91 -20.49
N ILE A 730 10.38 -22.46 -21.19
CA ILE A 730 10.35 -21.30 -22.08
C ILE A 730 11.05 -21.69 -23.38
N GLY A 731 10.27 -21.80 -24.47
CA GLY A 731 10.77 -22.30 -25.75
C GLY A 731 11.33 -23.72 -25.63
N ALA A 732 12.63 -23.89 -25.91
CA ALA A 732 13.34 -25.15 -25.76
C ALA A 732 14.04 -25.34 -24.40
N ALA A 733 14.08 -24.30 -23.55
CA ALA A 733 14.67 -24.39 -22.22
C ALA A 733 13.67 -25.02 -21.25
N THR A 734 14.11 -26.03 -20.49
CA THR A 734 13.32 -26.65 -19.42
C THR A 734 14.17 -26.91 -18.19
N GLY A 735 13.57 -26.83 -17.00
CA GLY A 735 14.25 -27.01 -15.72
C GLY A 735 13.26 -27.17 -14.58
N SER A 736 13.61 -27.96 -13.57
CA SER A 736 12.73 -28.23 -12.43
C SER A 736 13.20 -27.49 -11.18
N VAL A 737 12.25 -26.84 -10.50
CA VAL A 737 12.48 -26.13 -9.23
C VAL A 737 11.59 -26.73 -8.16
N THR A 738 12.14 -26.92 -6.96
CA THR A 738 11.42 -27.36 -5.78
C THR A 738 11.26 -26.20 -4.81
N THR A 739 10.03 -25.90 -4.39
CA THR A 739 9.68 -24.71 -3.61
C THR A 739 8.76 -25.03 -2.42
N ARG A 740 8.69 -24.11 -1.46
CA ARG A 740 7.87 -24.18 -0.24
C ARG A 740 6.56 -23.45 -0.50
N VAL A 741 5.45 -24.17 -0.43
CA VAL A 741 4.11 -23.67 -0.76
C VAL A 741 3.24 -23.73 0.49
N GLY A 742 2.66 -22.61 0.90
CA GLY A 742 1.67 -22.54 1.96
C GLY A 742 0.39 -23.29 1.61
N LYS A 743 -0.48 -23.47 2.60
CA LYS A 743 -1.78 -24.11 2.39
C LYS A 743 -2.62 -23.31 1.39
N ALA A 744 -3.11 -23.98 0.34
CA ALA A 744 -4.04 -23.41 -0.63
C ALA A 744 -5.20 -22.67 0.06
N PRO A 745 -5.44 -21.37 -0.25
CA PRO A 745 -6.31 -20.54 0.55
C PRO A 745 -7.81 -20.86 0.36
N GLY A 746 -8.22 -21.25 -0.85
CA GLY A 746 -9.61 -21.54 -1.19
C GLY A 746 -10.56 -20.44 -0.72
N ALA A 747 -11.64 -20.81 -0.04
CA ALA A 747 -12.66 -19.87 0.45
C ALA A 747 -12.18 -18.87 1.54
N ALA A 748 -10.93 -18.97 2.01
CA ALA A 748 -10.30 -18.03 2.92
C ALA A 748 -9.58 -16.86 2.22
N LEU A 749 -9.50 -16.85 0.88
CA LEU A 749 -9.13 -15.71 0.05
C LEU A 749 -10.29 -15.41 -0.91
N ARG A 750 -10.70 -14.14 -1.05
CA ARG A 750 -11.77 -13.70 -1.97
C ARG A 750 -11.52 -12.31 -2.51
N ARG A 751 -11.83 -12.09 -3.79
CA ARG A 751 -11.87 -10.77 -4.42
C ARG A 751 -12.97 -9.92 -3.77
N PHE A 752 -12.58 -8.81 -3.14
CA PHE A 752 -13.48 -7.88 -2.47
C PHE A 752 -13.88 -6.72 -3.37
N LEU A 753 -12.96 -6.19 -4.18
CA LEU A 753 -13.22 -5.07 -5.08
C LEU A 753 -12.55 -5.26 -6.44
N VAL A 754 -13.11 -4.65 -7.48
CA VAL A 754 -12.47 -4.44 -8.79
C VAL A 754 -12.52 -2.95 -9.11
N GLY A 755 -11.42 -2.39 -9.60
CA GLY A 755 -11.27 -0.98 -9.93
C GLY A 755 -11.89 -0.56 -11.27
N PRO A 756 -11.89 0.76 -11.57
CA PRO A 756 -12.16 1.29 -12.90
C PRO A 756 -11.08 0.88 -13.92
N LYS A 757 -11.21 1.38 -15.15
CA LYS A 757 -10.36 0.99 -16.27
C LYS A 757 -8.98 1.66 -16.18
N GLU A 758 -7.93 0.90 -16.46
CA GLU A 758 -6.54 1.39 -16.50
C GLU A 758 -6.08 2.04 -15.17
N CYS A 759 -6.58 1.53 -14.04
CA CYS A 759 -6.06 1.85 -12.72
C CYS A 759 -5.35 0.63 -12.13
N GLU A 760 -4.43 0.89 -11.22
CA GLU A 760 -4.05 -0.04 -10.16
C GLU A 760 -4.97 0.11 -8.93
N ILE A 761 -4.83 -0.79 -7.96
CA ILE A 761 -5.36 -0.60 -6.60
C ILE A 761 -4.16 -0.61 -5.64
N THR A 762 -4.01 0.47 -4.89
CA THR A 762 -2.96 0.68 -3.89
C THR A 762 -3.51 1.53 -2.74
N GLY A 763 -2.75 1.67 -1.66
CA GLY A 763 -3.03 2.52 -0.52
C GLY A 763 -4.24 2.07 0.29
N ILE A 764 -4.02 1.53 1.49
CA ILE A 764 -5.10 0.97 2.31
C ILE A 764 -4.95 1.24 3.82
N HIS A 765 -6.06 1.60 4.46
CA HIS A 765 -6.14 1.70 5.93
C HIS A 765 -7.60 1.63 6.42
N THR A 766 -7.85 1.27 7.69
CA THR A 766 -9.19 1.44 8.30
C THR A 766 -9.21 2.53 9.38
N THR A 767 -10.42 2.94 9.76
CA THR A 767 -10.66 3.45 11.11
C THR A 767 -10.31 2.41 12.18
N PRO A 768 -9.99 2.80 13.42
CA PRO A 768 -9.70 1.88 14.53
C PRO A 768 -10.78 0.80 14.74
N ASP A 769 -12.06 1.12 14.55
CA ASP A 769 -13.20 0.20 14.66
C ASP A 769 -13.39 -0.75 13.47
N GLY A 770 -12.63 -0.57 12.38
CA GLY A 770 -12.73 -1.39 11.16
C GLY A 770 -13.98 -1.15 10.31
N ARG A 771 -14.80 -0.14 10.61
CA ARG A 771 -16.10 0.11 9.94
C ARG A 771 -16.02 1.09 8.78
N SER A 772 -14.83 1.57 8.44
CA SER A 772 -14.55 2.38 7.27
C SER A 772 -13.17 2.00 6.75
N LEU A 773 -13.13 1.47 5.53
CA LEU A 773 -11.92 1.08 4.82
C LEU A 773 -11.63 2.15 3.78
N PHE A 774 -10.50 2.83 3.90
CA PHE A 774 -9.97 3.73 2.89
C PHE A 774 -9.15 2.91 1.91
N VAL A 775 -9.35 3.13 0.61
CA VAL A 775 -8.61 2.50 -0.49
C VAL A 775 -8.30 3.58 -1.53
N ASN A 776 -7.12 3.60 -2.14
CA ASN A 776 -6.86 4.50 -3.26
C ASN A 776 -7.04 3.78 -4.60
N ILE A 777 -7.37 4.59 -5.61
CA ILE A 777 -7.49 4.20 -7.00
C ILE A 777 -6.53 5.12 -7.76
N GLN A 778 -5.44 4.56 -8.26
CA GLN A 778 -4.33 5.30 -8.84
C GLN A 778 -4.34 5.23 -10.36
N HIS A 779 -3.93 6.34 -10.99
CA HIS A 779 -3.81 6.55 -12.43
C HIS A 779 -4.94 6.05 -13.37
N PRO A 780 -6.24 6.07 -13.00
CA PRO A 780 -7.31 5.60 -13.88
C PRO A 780 -7.24 6.28 -15.25
N GLY A 781 -7.32 5.51 -16.33
CA GLY A 781 -7.22 6.04 -17.69
C GLY A 781 -5.80 6.44 -18.13
N GLU A 782 -4.74 5.86 -17.55
CA GLU A 782 -3.33 6.17 -17.82
C GLU A 782 -2.98 6.18 -19.33
N ASN A 783 -3.61 5.31 -20.13
CA ASN A 783 -3.28 5.07 -21.54
C ASN A 783 -3.96 6.09 -22.47
N GLY A 784 -4.60 7.11 -21.91
CA GLY A 784 -5.31 8.16 -22.62
C GLY A 784 -4.63 9.53 -22.59
N GLY A 785 -5.39 10.55 -22.96
CA GLY A 785 -4.95 11.94 -22.97
C GLY A 785 -6.11 12.91 -23.22
N PRO A 786 -5.85 14.22 -23.25
CA PRO A 786 -6.90 15.24 -23.35
C PRO A 786 -7.74 15.16 -24.64
N THR A 787 -7.22 14.51 -25.69
CA THR A 787 -7.91 14.25 -26.96
C THR A 787 -8.46 12.82 -27.10
N ASN A 788 -8.13 11.92 -26.17
CA ASN A 788 -8.54 10.51 -26.15
C ASN A 788 -8.69 10.04 -24.69
N ILE A 789 -9.81 10.39 -24.06
CA ILE A 789 -10.10 10.05 -22.66
C ILE A 789 -10.53 8.58 -22.59
N THR A 790 -9.72 7.74 -21.95
CA THR A 790 -9.90 6.27 -21.90
C THR A 790 -10.66 5.76 -20.66
N SER A 791 -10.63 6.54 -19.57
CA SER A 791 -11.46 6.43 -18.36
C SER A 791 -12.07 7.79 -18.06
N SER A 792 -13.27 7.84 -17.48
CA SER A 792 -13.86 9.06 -16.89
C SER A 792 -14.05 8.95 -15.38
N TRP A 793 -13.40 7.98 -14.74
CA TRP A 793 -13.48 7.80 -13.30
C TRP A 793 -12.75 8.92 -12.55
N PRO A 794 -13.30 9.47 -11.45
CA PRO A 794 -14.49 9.04 -10.70
C PRO A 794 -15.80 9.73 -11.12
N ALA A 795 -15.80 10.55 -12.18
CA ALA A 795 -16.98 11.33 -12.57
C ALA A 795 -18.19 10.45 -12.95
N ASN A 796 -17.94 9.22 -13.42
CA ASN A 796 -18.94 8.22 -13.78
C ASN A 796 -19.25 7.18 -12.68
N GLN A 797 -18.65 7.26 -11.48
CA GLN A 797 -18.88 6.28 -10.40
C GLN A 797 -20.35 6.19 -9.96
N ALA A 798 -21.10 7.29 -10.07
CA ALA A 798 -22.53 7.36 -9.73
C ALA A 798 -23.46 7.06 -10.93
N GLY A 799 -22.91 6.82 -12.12
CA GLY A 799 -23.66 6.62 -13.37
C GLY A 799 -22.97 7.25 -14.58
N THR A 800 -23.39 6.86 -15.79
CA THR A 800 -22.77 7.29 -17.05
C THR A 800 -22.74 8.81 -17.23
N VAL A 801 -21.55 9.36 -17.51
CA VAL A 801 -21.39 10.76 -17.92
C VAL A 801 -21.72 10.94 -19.41
N THR A 802 -22.36 12.06 -19.77
CA THR A 802 -22.71 12.38 -21.17
C THR A 802 -21.53 12.97 -21.95
N THR A 803 -20.49 13.40 -21.27
CA THR A 803 -19.26 13.95 -21.84
C THR A 803 -18.10 13.33 -21.07
N PRO A 804 -17.10 12.73 -21.74
CA PRO A 804 -15.93 12.20 -21.06
C PRO A 804 -15.23 13.29 -20.24
N SER A 805 -14.92 12.99 -18.98
CA SER A 805 -14.16 13.85 -18.08
C SER A 805 -12.73 13.35 -18.03
N ARG A 806 -11.73 14.23 -17.88
CA ARG A 806 -10.38 13.78 -17.51
C ARG A 806 -10.48 12.93 -16.24
N PRO A 807 -9.84 11.76 -16.20
CA PRO A 807 -9.88 10.91 -15.02
C PRO A 807 -9.04 11.53 -13.90
N ARG A 808 -9.26 11.07 -12.67
CA ARG A 808 -8.61 11.61 -11.47
C ARG A 808 -8.30 10.46 -10.51
N SER A 809 -7.04 10.27 -10.17
CA SER A 809 -6.63 9.44 -9.02
C SER A 809 -7.40 9.87 -7.78
N ALA A 810 -7.89 8.92 -6.98
CA ALA A 810 -8.74 9.26 -5.84
C ALA A 810 -8.82 8.20 -4.74
N THR A 811 -8.99 8.70 -3.52
CA THR A 811 -9.34 7.91 -2.33
C THR A 811 -10.84 7.66 -2.27
N ILE A 812 -11.21 6.41 -2.08
CA ILE A 812 -12.57 5.99 -1.72
C ILE A 812 -12.65 5.58 -0.25
N VAL A 813 -13.86 5.61 0.30
CA VAL A 813 -14.19 4.97 1.58
C VAL A 813 -15.28 3.94 1.37
N ILE A 814 -15.05 2.73 1.85
CA ILE A 814 -15.96 1.60 1.80
C ILE A 814 -16.52 1.36 3.20
N THR A 815 -17.85 1.26 3.30
CA THR A 815 -18.55 0.96 4.54
C THR A 815 -19.55 -0.18 4.33
N LYS A 816 -19.81 -0.97 5.38
CA LYS A 816 -20.81 -2.04 5.36
C LYS A 816 -22.17 -1.49 5.78
N ASN A 817 -23.23 -1.83 5.04
CA ASN A 817 -24.57 -1.25 5.21
C ASN A 817 -25.23 -1.61 6.55
N ASP A 818 -24.82 -2.73 7.18
CA ASP A 818 -25.27 -3.14 8.51
C ASP A 818 -24.49 -2.45 9.65
N GLY A 819 -23.43 -1.71 9.34
CA GLY A 819 -22.54 -1.07 10.31
C GLY A 819 -21.50 -2.00 10.95
N GLY A 820 -21.28 -3.20 10.41
CA GLY A 820 -20.24 -4.14 10.83
C GLY A 820 -18.83 -3.76 10.35
N VAL A 821 -17.84 -4.59 10.71
CA VAL A 821 -16.45 -4.46 10.26
C VAL A 821 -16.35 -4.84 8.78
N VAL A 822 -15.58 -4.07 8.01
CA VAL A 822 -15.41 -4.31 6.57
C VAL A 822 -14.68 -5.64 6.34
N GLY A 823 -15.24 -6.50 5.48
CA GLY A 823 -14.72 -7.83 5.15
C GLY A 823 -15.30 -9.00 5.96
N LEU A 824 -16.06 -8.78 7.04
CA LEU A 824 -16.50 -9.80 8.02
C LEU A 824 -18.03 -9.96 8.15
#